data_AF-A0A971FXB1-F1
#
_entry.id   AF-A0A971FXB1-F1
#
_cell.length_a   1.000
_cell.length_b   1.000
_cell.length_c   1.000
_cell.angle_alpha   90.00
_cell.angle_beta   90.00
_cell.angle_gamma   90.00
#
_symmetry.space_group_name_H-M   'P 1'
#
loop_
_entity.id
_entity.type
_entity.pdbx_description
1 polymer ?
#
loop_
_entity_poly.entity_id
_entity_poly.type
_entity_poly.pdbx_seq_one_letter_code
_entity_poly.pdbx_strand_id
1 'polypeptide(L)'
;MVSATAVLVALLAVPAGPSAPASAQDGDTGLLSATVVDDPPVPLDCDDWRYGPDDEPADLPDEYDRDDYRRTSRRDPRPELSDSPQNHCGQKGAAVDLAWGLSTGTPDVLIAVLDSGIRWRDASSMVQLATNAHINLGEARPPCAAVDGDCNGDGRFDIRDFGEIADLNGNGLADPEDLILDPAFSDGVDDDGDGYVDNISGWDFLYGDNNPLDTVDYGHGTGEAKDSAAVADGTGDVGVCPGCTFLPVRVSDSFIADGGRFAAGVLYALDEGADVVQEALGALSNPVQAQQAIDAAYERGVVVVASMADEAAAHPNLPSSLERTMAVNSVTEKSVDLLGPAPVEGYLALNGCTNFGGRTFVSVPSSSCSSEATGLSAGMIGLVESYAREIGLDPHPDLVGLTGRAGGDVLSANEAMQLVRSTADDIDFSTPNDVDPANNFGTSSGNPLLDTVRYPTRPGWDQVHGYGRINAYELLRAVDAGAIPPEADITGPLWFDVLPATGTVDVTGRVAAVRADSYDYRLEWAPGVQGPEHPGTDLWRVVDAADGLTAPLDGVLGSLDLAAVAAELTDGAGGAPVGDDGRPDPERFAVRLRVVVTAHGGGGDGLRGEMQKQVFVHDDPDLVGGFPRRVDGVGGASPAFTDVDGDGAVELVLGTDDGTVHAWRADGTEIDGFPIRTDVSSWWPTGSPTAAAEGIEAHRGTVGLGGPALGDLDRDGTVEVVVPDANGAVAVFGADGERRATATIDPAFSLDDRAGQDRYNRTKPGFLSSPSLGDLDGDGDLEIVAAALDRHVYAWHHDGTPVAGFPVLLVDPAKVDSIDPTSHRVTFAAGSGAQEGGELLATPALADLDGDGRPEIVVGAQEQYGEAPNVGDGAAALGLLTLAGSAGNSRVYAISPDGT
;
A
#
# COMPACT_ATOMS: atom_id res chain seq x y z
N MET A 1 2.02 13.57 -7.81
CA MET A 1 1.18 13.40 -9.02
C MET A 1 2.01 12.69 -10.08
N VAL A 2 1.76 11.39 -10.33
CA VAL A 2 2.26 10.71 -11.52
C VAL A 2 1.05 10.51 -12.43
N SER A 3 1.09 11.09 -13.63
CA SER A 3 -0.07 11.19 -14.52
C SER A 3 -0.24 9.89 -15.32
N ALA A 4 -1.34 9.17 -15.08
CA ALA A 4 -1.80 8.10 -15.96
C ALA A 4 -2.30 8.69 -17.29
N THR A 5 -1.72 8.26 -18.41
CA THR A 5 -2.08 8.76 -19.74
C THR A 5 -3.36 8.09 -20.24
N ALA A 6 -4.50 8.79 -20.19
CA ALA A 6 -5.77 8.31 -20.75
C ALA A 6 -5.83 8.55 -22.27
N VAL A 7 -5.93 7.47 -23.06
CA VAL A 7 -6.19 7.52 -24.51
C VAL A 7 -7.70 7.47 -24.78
N LEU A 8 -8.24 8.51 -25.41
CA LEU A 8 -9.66 8.63 -25.75
C LEU A 8 -9.98 7.87 -27.06
N VAL A 9 -10.73 6.76 -26.99
CA VAL A 9 -11.29 6.08 -28.17
C VAL A 9 -12.77 6.47 -28.35
N ALA A 10 -13.09 7.11 -29.47
CA ALA A 10 -14.47 7.47 -29.83
C ALA A 10 -15.25 6.25 -30.36
N LEU A 11 -16.28 5.81 -29.63
CA LEU A 11 -17.19 4.74 -30.06
C LEU A 11 -18.40 5.29 -30.83
N LEU A 12 -18.60 4.77 -32.05
CA LEU A 12 -19.84 4.88 -32.82
C LEU A 12 -20.81 3.77 -32.37
N ALA A 13 -22.04 4.16 -32.02
CA ALA A 13 -23.09 3.24 -31.60
C ALA A 13 -23.59 2.32 -32.74
N VAL A 14 -23.69 1.02 -32.47
CA VAL A 14 -24.40 0.03 -33.29
C VAL A 14 -25.31 -0.80 -32.35
N PRO A 15 -26.57 -1.09 -32.73
CA PRO A 15 -27.56 -1.65 -31.81
C PRO A 15 -27.38 -3.17 -31.58
N ALA A 16 -27.76 -3.60 -30.38
CA ALA A 16 -27.75 -4.98 -29.89
C ALA A 16 -28.51 -5.97 -30.79
N GLY A 17 -27.89 -7.11 -31.07
CA GLY A 17 -28.54 -8.30 -31.64
C GLY A 17 -29.13 -9.21 -30.56
N PRO A 18 -30.12 -10.05 -30.89
CA PRO A 18 -30.87 -10.82 -29.89
C PRO A 18 -30.12 -12.04 -29.39
N SER A 19 -30.36 -12.34 -28.11
CA SER A 19 -29.94 -13.50 -27.34
C SER A 19 -30.19 -14.84 -28.05
N ALA A 20 -29.17 -15.72 -28.00
CA ALA A 20 -29.30 -17.12 -28.41
C ALA A 20 -29.79 -17.97 -27.22
N PRO A 21 -30.67 -18.97 -27.46
CA PRO A 21 -31.33 -19.71 -26.39
C PRO A 21 -30.47 -20.87 -25.88
N ALA A 22 -30.61 -21.13 -24.58
CA ALA A 22 -30.13 -22.32 -23.88
C ALA A 22 -30.55 -23.62 -24.59
N SER A 23 -29.62 -24.57 -24.74
CA SER A 23 -29.96 -25.96 -25.03
C SER A 23 -29.51 -26.86 -23.88
N ALA A 24 -30.49 -27.47 -23.22
CA ALA A 24 -30.32 -28.57 -22.29
C ALA A 24 -29.73 -29.81 -22.99
N GLN A 25 -28.76 -30.47 -22.36
CA GLN A 25 -28.55 -31.91 -22.47
C GLN A 25 -28.06 -32.49 -21.14
N ASP A 26 -28.96 -33.18 -20.45
CA ASP A 26 -28.62 -34.21 -19.46
C ASP A 26 -27.86 -35.37 -20.14
N GLY A 27 -26.73 -35.75 -19.58
CA GLY A 27 -25.90 -36.86 -20.03
C GLY A 27 -24.93 -37.33 -18.95
N ASP A 28 -25.42 -38.27 -18.13
CA ASP A 28 -24.75 -39.02 -17.06
C ASP A 28 -23.31 -39.47 -17.41
N THR A 29 -22.30 -38.88 -16.74
CA THR A 29 -20.99 -39.51 -16.48
C THR A 29 -20.51 -39.12 -15.08
N GLY A 30 -20.21 -40.12 -14.26
CA GLY A 30 -19.82 -39.95 -12.86
C GLY A 30 -18.50 -39.19 -12.70
N LEU A 31 -18.62 -37.95 -12.21
CA LEU A 31 -17.56 -37.17 -11.59
C LEU A 31 -18.02 -36.84 -10.16
N LEU A 32 -17.05 -36.85 -9.25
CA LEU A 32 -17.21 -36.59 -7.82
C LEU A 32 -18.05 -35.31 -7.62
N SER A 33 -19.02 -35.39 -6.70
CA SER A 33 -19.99 -34.33 -6.45
C SER A 33 -19.30 -32.99 -6.20
N ALA A 34 -19.54 -32.00 -7.08
CA ALA A 34 -19.41 -30.60 -6.73
C ALA A 34 -20.36 -30.33 -5.55
N THR A 35 -19.79 -30.17 -4.37
CA THR A 35 -20.56 -29.78 -3.18
C THR A 35 -20.75 -28.28 -3.26
N VAL A 36 -22.00 -27.82 -3.23
CA VAL A 36 -22.33 -26.41 -2.97
C VAL A 36 -21.90 -26.15 -1.54
N VAL A 37 -20.77 -25.48 -1.35
CA VAL A 37 -20.25 -25.08 -0.05
C VAL A 37 -20.18 -23.57 -0.06
N ASP A 38 -21.33 -22.94 0.16
CA ASP A 38 -21.51 -21.60 0.73
C ASP A 38 -22.99 -21.56 1.14
N ASP A 39 -23.28 -21.63 2.44
CA ASP A 39 -24.62 -21.28 2.93
C ASP A 39 -24.70 -19.76 2.78
N PRO A 40 -25.54 -19.21 1.87
CA PRO A 40 -25.67 -17.77 1.78
C PRO A 40 -26.12 -17.24 3.15
N PRO A 41 -25.62 -16.07 3.59
CA PRO A 41 -26.06 -15.48 4.84
C PRO A 41 -27.59 -15.44 4.85
N VAL A 42 -28.18 -15.83 5.98
CA VAL A 42 -29.62 -15.73 6.17
C VAL A 42 -30.00 -14.27 5.91
N PRO A 43 -30.96 -13.98 5.01
CA PRO A 43 -31.35 -12.60 4.74
C PRO A 43 -31.65 -11.88 6.05
N LEU A 44 -31.02 -10.73 6.25
CA LEU A 44 -31.24 -9.91 7.44
C LEU A 44 -32.74 -9.68 7.61
N ASP A 45 -33.28 -10.05 8.77
CA ASP A 45 -34.67 -9.78 9.10
C ASP A 45 -34.78 -8.31 9.53
N CYS A 46 -35.23 -7.44 8.61
CA CYS A 46 -35.35 -6.01 8.90
C CYS A 46 -36.43 -5.67 9.95
N ASP A 47 -37.33 -6.62 10.27
CA ASP A 47 -38.27 -6.49 11.38
C ASP A 47 -37.59 -6.79 12.73
N ASP A 48 -36.54 -7.62 12.75
CA ASP A 48 -35.72 -7.94 13.93
C ASP A 48 -34.35 -7.26 13.81
N TRP A 49 -34.38 -5.94 13.89
CA TRP A 49 -33.20 -5.10 13.76
C TRP A 49 -32.07 -5.50 14.71
N ARG A 50 -30.85 -5.60 14.18
CA ARG A 50 -29.68 -6.17 14.87
C ARG A 50 -29.34 -5.48 16.20
N TYR A 51 -29.48 -4.16 16.29
CA TYR A 51 -29.05 -3.36 17.44
C TYR A 51 -30.18 -2.54 18.08
N GLY A 52 -30.62 -2.92 19.27
CA GLY A 52 -31.68 -2.24 19.98
C GLY A 52 -31.18 -1.07 20.85
N PRO A 53 -32.11 -0.30 21.45
CA PRO A 53 -31.79 0.66 22.51
C PRO A 53 -31.09 0.04 23.73
N ASP A 54 -31.19 -1.28 23.90
CA ASP A 54 -30.53 -2.02 24.97
C ASP A 54 -29.03 -2.28 24.69
N ASP A 55 -28.59 -2.13 23.42
CA ASP A 55 -27.17 -2.23 23.03
C ASP A 55 -26.44 -0.88 23.16
N GLU A 56 -27.16 0.24 23.24
CA GLU A 56 -26.53 1.57 23.34
C GLU A 56 -25.69 1.69 24.62
N PRO A 57 -24.39 2.03 24.52
CA PRO A 57 -23.54 2.23 25.68
C PRO A 57 -24.06 3.35 26.58
N ALA A 58 -23.81 3.20 27.88
CA ALA A 58 -24.20 4.21 28.87
C ALA A 58 -23.45 5.54 28.67
N ASP A 59 -22.17 5.45 28.31
CA ASP A 59 -21.25 6.56 28.10
C ASP A 59 -20.56 6.37 26.74
N LEU A 60 -20.51 7.44 25.96
CA LEU A 60 -19.76 7.55 24.69
C LEU A 60 -18.78 8.72 24.84
N PRO A 61 -17.70 8.79 24.04
CA PRO A 61 -16.86 9.98 23.97
C PRO A 61 -17.71 11.25 23.77
N ASP A 62 -17.44 12.31 24.52
CA ASP A 62 -18.28 13.52 24.57
C ASP A 62 -18.31 14.25 23.21
N GLU A 63 -17.20 14.17 22.47
CA GLU A 63 -17.00 14.74 21.14
C GLU A 63 -17.54 13.90 19.98
N TYR A 64 -17.94 12.64 20.22
CA TYR A 64 -18.43 11.75 19.16
C TYR A 64 -19.72 12.30 18.52
N ASP A 65 -19.64 12.57 17.21
CA ASP A 65 -20.82 12.89 16.41
C ASP A 65 -21.62 11.62 16.09
N ARG A 66 -22.78 11.46 16.72
CA ARG A 66 -23.67 10.31 16.50
C ARG A 66 -24.20 10.21 15.06
N ASP A 67 -24.09 11.27 14.27
CA ASP A 67 -24.47 11.27 12.85
C ASP A 67 -23.29 10.92 11.92
N ASP A 68 -22.08 10.68 12.47
CA ASP A 68 -20.93 10.18 11.72
C ASP A 68 -21.19 8.78 11.19
N TYR A 69 -21.52 8.70 9.91
CA TYR A 69 -21.85 7.45 9.23
C TYR A 69 -20.69 6.46 9.18
N ARG A 70 -19.44 6.86 9.44
CA ARG A 70 -18.28 5.97 9.43
C ARG A 70 -18.32 5.03 10.64
N ARG A 71 -18.71 5.59 11.79
CA ARG A 71 -18.57 4.97 13.11
C ARG A 71 -19.89 4.53 13.72
N THR A 72 -21.00 5.20 13.40
CA THR A 72 -22.30 4.98 14.04
C THR A 72 -22.93 3.64 13.69
N SER A 73 -23.60 3.02 14.64
CA SER A 73 -24.46 1.83 14.45
C SER A 73 -25.90 2.18 14.08
N ARG A 74 -26.23 3.49 14.08
CA ARG A 74 -27.61 3.96 13.90
C ARG A 74 -28.20 3.50 12.57
N ARG A 75 -29.48 3.12 12.64
CA ARG A 75 -30.30 2.80 11.48
C ARG A 75 -30.79 4.08 10.79
N ASP A 76 -30.69 4.14 9.47
CA ASP A 76 -31.40 5.13 8.67
C ASP A 76 -32.90 4.82 8.65
N PRO A 77 -33.80 5.75 9.02
CA PRO A 77 -35.23 5.48 9.11
C PRO A 77 -35.97 5.57 7.77
N ARG A 78 -35.29 5.87 6.66
CA ARG A 78 -35.89 5.91 5.32
C ARG A 78 -36.32 4.50 4.90
N PRO A 79 -37.61 4.24 4.58
CA PRO A 79 -38.10 2.90 4.23
C PRO A 79 -37.33 2.21 3.10
N GLU A 80 -36.86 2.97 2.11
CA GLU A 80 -36.04 2.48 1.00
C GLU A 80 -34.68 1.89 1.42
N LEU A 81 -34.19 2.23 2.62
CA LEU A 81 -32.98 1.67 3.21
C LEU A 81 -33.31 0.77 4.40
N SER A 82 -34.20 1.20 5.30
CA SER A 82 -34.54 0.49 6.51
C SER A 82 -35.17 -0.87 6.22
N ASP A 83 -36.00 -0.97 5.19
CA ASP A 83 -36.72 -2.21 4.89
C ASP A 83 -35.92 -3.13 3.96
N SER A 84 -34.72 -2.68 3.54
CA SER A 84 -33.88 -3.34 2.52
C SER A 84 -32.76 -4.16 3.17
N PRO A 85 -32.85 -5.51 3.19
CA PRO A 85 -31.74 -6.38 3.57
C PRO A 85 -30.44 -6.11 2.80
N GLN A 86 -30.55 -5.81 1.50
CA GLN A 86 -29.40 -5.45 0.65
C GLN A 86 -28.71 -4.13 1.05
N ASN A 87 -29.35 -3.29 1.85
CA ASN A 87 -28.74 -2.10 2.45
C ASN A 87 -28.55 -2.28 3.97
N HIS A 88 -28.34 -3.52 4.42
CA HIS A 88 -28.24 -3.91 5.83
C HIS A 88 -29.34 -3.33 6.70
N CYS A 89 -30.57 -3.33 6.19
CA CYS A 89 -31.74 -2.75 6.86
C CYS A 89 -31.50 -1.30 7.32
N GLY A 90 -30.69 -0.53 6.59
CA GLY A 90 -30.36 0.86 6.88
C GLY A 90 -29.21 1.05 7.88
N GLN A 91 -28.46 0.00 8.24
CA GLN A 91 -27.28 0.13 9.10
C GLN A 91 -26.24 1.05 8.49
N LYS A 92 -25.90 2.11 9.22
CA LYS A 92 -24.74 2.95 8.92
C LYS A 92 -23.49 2.35 9.55
N GLY A 93 -22.34 2.76 9.02
CA GLY A 93 -21.03 2.61 9.68
C GLY A 93 -20.61 1.21 10.08
N ALA A 94 -19.51 1.18 10.83
CA ALA A 94 -18.89 -0.03 11.35
C ALA A 94 -19.28 -0.33 12.81
N ALA A 95 -20.30 0.35 13.37
CA ALA A 95 -20.76 0.17 14.76
C ALA A 95 -19.63 0.36 15.82
N VAL A 96 -18.70 1.28 15.58
CA VAL A 96 -17.62 1.65 16.52
C VAL A 96 -18.19 2.24 17.80
N ASP A 97 -19.29 2.97 17.71
CA ASP A 97 -19.98 3.53 18.87
C ASP A 97 -20.42 2.46 19.87
N LEU A 98 -20.93 1.31 19.41
CA LEU A 98 -21.26 0.19 20.28
C LEU A 98 -20.00 -0.52 20.81
N ALA A 99 -18.94 -0.62 19.99
CA ALA A 99 -17.67 -1.20 20.40
C ALA A 99 -17.03 -0.46 21.59
N TRP A 100 -17.15 0.87 21.65
CA TRP A 100 -16.70 1.67 22.81
C TRP A 100 -17.43 1.34 24.12
N GLY A 101 -18.60 0.71 24.06
CA GLY A 101 -19.26 0.17 25.25
C GLY A 101 -18.58 -1.04 25.86
N LEU A 102 -17.71 -1.71 25.09
CA LEU A 102 -16.90 -2.86 25.54
C LEU A 102 -15.48 -2.43 25.90
N SER A 103 -14.80 -1.70 25.02
CA SER A 103 -13.47 -1.12 25.27
C SER A 103 -13.26 0.15 24.45
N THR A 104 -12.52 1.11 25.01
CA THR A 104 -12.02 2.29 24.30
C THR A 104 -10.53 2.17 23.96
N GLY A 105 -9.92 1.02 24.21
CA GLY A 105 -8.49 0.81 24.02
C GLY A 105 -7.67 0.98 25.29
N THR A 106 -6.44 0.49 25.23
CA THR A 106 -5.46 0.53 26.32
C THR A 106 -4.11 1.09 25.86
N PRO A 107 -3.38 1.84 26.71
CA PRO A 107 -2.15 2.53 26.30
C PRO A 107 -1.00 1.57 25.94
N ASP A 108 -1.05 0.32 26.39
CA ASP A 108 -0.07 -0.72 26.05
C ASP A 108 -0.28 -1.34 24.66
N VAL A 109 -1.35 -0.96 23.95
CA VAL A 109 -1.53 -1.31 22.53
C VAL A 109 -0.96 -0.20 21.65
N LEU A 110 -0.01 -0.57 20.79
CA LEU A 110 0.75 0.35 19.94
C LEU A 110 0.39 0.19 18.46
N ILE A 111 -0.09 1.26 17.82
CA ILE A 111 -0.40 1.33 16.39
C ILE A 111 0.72 2.09 15.67
N ALA A 112 1.51 1.40 14.85
CA ALA A 112 2.52 2.06 14.02
C ALA A 112 1.88 2.69 12.77
N VAL A 113 2.07 3.98 12.59
CA VAL A 113 1.54 4.77 11.46
C VAL A 113 2.67 5.04 10.48
N LEU A 114 2.77 4.24 9.42
CA LEU A 114 3.76 4.40 8.36
C LEU A 114 3.21 5.37 7.30
N ASP A 115 3.73 6.60 7.28
CA ASP A 115 3.19 7.67 6.43
C ASP A 115 4.20 8.81 6.12
N SER A 116 3.68 10.01 5.83
CA SER A 116 4.42 11.25 5.56
C SER A 116 5.03 11.93 6.79
N GLY A 117 4.88 11.31 7.97
CA GLY A 117 5.24 11.89 9.26
C GLY A 117 4.09 12.61 9.97
N ILE A 118 4.42 13.30 11.06
CA ILE A 118 3.48 14.00 11.95
C ILE A 118 3.73 15.49 11.94
N ARG A 119 2.64 16.27 11.89
CA ARG A 119 2.66 17.72 12.03
C ARG A 119 2.80 18.11 13.50
N TRP A 120 3.93 17.81 14.12
CA TRP A 120 4.26 18.20 15.49
C TRP A 120 4.03 19.70 15.73
N ARG A 121 4.34 20.53 14.73
CA ARG A 121 4.21 21.99 14.79
C ARG A 121 2.79 22.52 14.59
N ASP A 122 1.82 21.65 14.32
CA ASP A 122 0.41 22.04 14.25
C ASP A 122 -0.28 21.79 15.61
N ALA A 123 -0.40 22.87 16.39
CA ALA A 123 -1.03 22.83 17.71
C ALA A 123 -2.45 22.25 17.66
N SER A 124 -3.21 22.47 16.58
CA SER A 124 -4.58 21.96 16.47
C SER A 124 -4.65 20.43 16.39
N SER A 125 -3.62 19.82 15.82
CA SER A 125 -3.46 18.37 15.76
C SER A 125 -2.85 17.82 17.05
N MET A 126 -1.85 18.50 17.61
CA MET A 126 -1.16 18.00 18.81
C MET A 126 -2.02 18.02 20.06
N VAL A 127 -3.02 18.89 20.15
CA VAL A 127 -4.03 18.81 21.21
C VAL A 127 -4.74 17.43 21.24
N GLN A 128 -4.92 16.78 20.08
CA GLN A 128 -5.60 15.48 19.97
C GLN A 128 -4.65 14.27 20.00
N LEU A 129 -3.35 14.48 19.80
CA LEU A 129 -2.39 13.40 19.54
C LEU A 129 -1.24 13.32 20.56
N ALA A 130 -0.80 14.44 21.15
CA ALA A 130 0.44 14.48 21.93
C ALA A 130 0.48 13.49 23.12
N THR A 131 -0.66 13.21 23.74
CA THR A 131 -0.76 12.26 24.88
C THR A 131 -0.89 10.80 24.46
N ASN A 132 -1.15 10.53 23.17
CA ASN A 132 -1.25 9.19 22.61
C ASN A 132 -0.04 8.83 21.74
N ALA A 133 0.84 9.78 21.44
CA ALA A 133 2.10 9.51 20.77
C ALA A 133 3.03 8.67 21.66
N HIS A 134 3.54 7.57 21.11
CA HIS A 134 4.48 6.68 21.77
C HIS A 134 5.77 7.41 22.16
N ILE A 135 6.30 7.11 23.33
CA ILE A 135 7.61 7.58 23.78
C ILE A 135 8.46 6.35 24.13
N ASN A 136 9.61 6.18 23.47
CA ASN A 136 10.54 5.11 23.79
C ASN A 136 11.22 5.41 25.14
N LEU A 137 10.81 4.68 26.18
CA LEU A 137 11.36 4.78 27.54
C LEU A 137 12.85 4.35 27.62
N GLY A 138 13.33 3.62 26.61
CA GLY A 138 14.73 3.27 26.40
C GLY A 138 15.60 4.52 26.23
N GLU A 139 15.12 5.46 25.41
CA GLU A 139 15.79 6.70 25.02
C GLU A 139 15.42 7.88 25.93
N ALA A 140 14.13 8.11 26.17
CA ALA A 140 13.65 9.25 26.95
C ALA A 140 13.08 8.79 28.29
N ARG A 141 13.81 9.06 29.38
CA ARG A 141 13.35 8.79 30.75
C ARG A 141 12.81 10.03 31.44
N PRO A 142 11.59 9.98 32.01
CA PRO A 142 11.06 11.09 32.77
C PRO A 142 11.79 11.25 34.11
N PRO A 143 11.69 12.41 34.79
CA PRO A 143 12.52 12.73 35.96
C PRO A 143 12.19 11.93 37.23
N CYS A 144 11.22 11.02 37.19
CA CYS A 144 10.84 10.18 38.33
C CYS A 144 11.59 8.84 38.36
N ALA A 145 11.34 8.06 39.41
CA ALA A 145 11.95 6.73 39.59
C ALA A 145 10.98 5.58 39.27
N ALA A 146 9.85 5.87 38.60
CA ALA A 146 8.90 4.87 38.15
C ALA A 146 9.55 4.02 37.05
N VAL A 147 9.37 2.70 37.13
CA VAL A 147 10.04 1.76 36.20
C VAL A 147 9.36 1.76 34.83
N ASP A 148 8.05 1.97 34.84
CA ASP A 148 7.12 2.08 33.72
C ASP A 148 7.05 3.51 33.14
N GLY A 149 7.73 4.49 33.75
CA GLY A 149 7.71 5.88 33.27
C GLY A 149 6.49 6.70 33.70
N ASP A 150 5.41 6.07 34.19
CA ASP A 150 4.22 6.75 34.71
C ASP A 150 4.54 7.49 36.03
N CYS A 151 4.92 8.75 35.91
CA CYS A 151 5.30 9.59 37.03
C CYS A 151 4.09 10.19 37.74
N ASN A 152 2.97 10.34 37.02
CA ASN A 152 1.79 11.03 37.49
C ASN A 152 0.74 10.07 38.12
N GLY A 153 0.87 8.77 37.86
CA GLY A 153 0.06 7.68 38.40
C GLY A 153 -1.32 7.53 37.76
N ASP A 154 -1.49 7.97 36.52
CA ASP A 154 -2.74 7.85 35.75
C ASP A 154 -2.84 6.54 34.95
N GLY A 155 -1.82 5.69 35.02
CA GLY A 155 -1.75 4.41 34.32
C GLY A 155 -1.30 4.52 32.87
N ARG A 156 -0.75 5.67 32.45
CA ARG A 156 -0.19 5.91 31.12
C ARG A 156 1.24 6.44 31.26
N PHE A 157 2.09 6.13 30.29
CA PHE A 157 3.36 6.81 30.11
C PHE A 157 3.28 7.67 28.86
N ASP A 158 3.29 9.00 29.04
CA ASP A 158 3.23 9.96 27.95
C ASP A 158 3.94 11.29 28.29
N ILE A 159 3.79 12.29 27.41
CA ILE A 159 4.44 13.59 27.55
C ILE A 159 4.17 14.29 28.89
N ARG A 160 3.05 14.00 29.55
CA ARG A 160 2.65 14.61 30.83
C ARG A 160 3.55 14.15 31.99
N ASP A 161 4.20 12.99 31.87
CA ASP A 161 5.08 12.44 32.90
C ASP A 161 6.41 13.17 33.03
N PHE A 162 6.80 13.92 32.01
CA PHE A 162 8.00 14.74 32.00
C PHE A 162 7.82 16.08 32.73
N GLY A 163 6.58 16.45 33.08
CA GLY A 163 6.25 17.68 33.79
C GLY A 163 6.32 18.92 32.90
N GLU A 164 6.97 19.99 33.38
CA GLU A 164 7.16 21.20 32.58
C GLU A 164 8.34 21.03 31.62
N ILE A 165 8.06 20.80 30.33
CA ILE A 165 9.03 20.81 29.23
C ILE A 165 9.03 22.18 28.53
N ALA A 166 10.16 22.58 27.97
CA ALA A 166 10.23 23.78 27.13
C ALA A 166 9.62 23.49 25.74
N ASP A 167 8.70 24.34 25.30
CA ASP A 167 8.18 24.36 23.93
C ASP A 167 9.30 24.81 22.97
N LEU A 168 10.04 23.84 22.42
CA LEU A 168 11.18 24.03 21.52
C LEU A 168 10.74 24.13 20.07
N ASN A 169 9.63 23.49 19.70
CA ASN A 169 9.08 23.54 18.34
C ASN A 169 8.23 24.81 18.08
N GLY A 170 7.83 25.53 19.14
CA GLY A 170 7.14 26.81 19.10
C GLY A 170 5.64 26.72 18.82
N ASN A 171 5.02 25.56 18.99
CA ASN A 171 3.59 25.35 18.71
C ASN A 171 2.67 25.77 19.88
N GLY A 172 3.23 26.05 21.07
CA GLY A 172 2.51 26.46 22.27
C GLY A 172 2.02 25.32 23.17
N LEU A 173 2.44 24.08 22.93
CA LEU A 173 2.13 22.88 23.70
C LEU A 173 3.43 22.20 24.15
N ALA A 174 3.31 21.23 25.05
CA ALA A 174 4.38 20.26 25.28
C ALA A 174 3.99 19.00 24.49
N ASP A 175 4.85 18.56 23.59
CA ASP A 175 4.67 17.36 22.79
C ASP A 175 6.00 16.59 22.61
N PRO A 176 5.97 15.36 22.07
CA PRO A 176 7.19 14.57 21.92
C PRO A 176 8.28 15.19 21.02
N GLU A 177 7.97 16.08 20.08
CA GLU A 177 9.03 16.77 19.31
C GLU A 177 9.88 17.66 20.23
N ASP A 178 9.32 18.21 21.31
CA ASP A 178 10.09 18.98 22.28
C ASP A 178 11.15 18.12 22.99
N LEU A 179 10.87 16.84 23.22
CA LEU A 179 11.87 15.90 23.75
C LEU A 179 12.94 15.61 22.70
N ILE A 180 12.54 15.36 21.45
CA ILE A 180 13.45 15.12 20.32
C ILE A 180 14.40 16.32 20.10
N LEU A 181 13.91 17.55 20.29
CA LEU A 181 14.70 18.78 20.09
C LEU A 181 15.56 19.15 21.30
N ASP A 182 15.35 18.55 22.47
CA ASP A 182 16.10 18.86 23.68
C ASP A 182 17.38 17.98 23.76
N PRO A 183 18.58 18.57 23.74
CA PRO A 183 19.84 17.83 23.88
C PRO A 183 20.02 17.10 25.22
N ALA A 184 19.11 17.30 26.18
CA ALA A 184 19.06 16.50 27.40
C ALA A 184 18.49 15.09 27.18
N PHE A 185 17.73 14.88 26.10
CA PHE A 185 17.16 13.58 25.72
C PHE A 185 17.72 13.08 24.39
N SER A 186 17.97 13.96 23.41
CA SER A 186 18.61 13.58 22.13
C SER A 186 20.11 13.93 22.16
N ASP A 187 20.93 13.04 22.71
CA ASP A 187 22.37 13.23 22.88
C ASP A 187 23.25 12.53 21.83
N GLY A 188 22.61 11.85 20.87
CA GLY A 188 23.24 11.15 19.76
C GLY A 188 23.73 9.75 20.11
N VAL A 189 23.13 9.11 21.12
CA VAL A 189 23.48 7.79 21.61
C VAL A 189 22.23 6.91 21.58
N ASP A 190 22.31 5.79 20.87
CA ASP A 190 21.37 4.68 20.99
C ASP A 190 21.53 4.04 22.39
N ASP A 191 20.67 4.45 23.33
CA ASP A 191 20.76 4.14 24.76
C ASP A 191 20.22 2.73 25.07
N ASP A 192 19.23 2.27 24.30
CA ASP A 192 18.63 0.95 24.48
C ASP A 192 19.21 -0.15 23.58
N GLY A 193 20.02 0.24 22.59
CA GLY A 193 20.81 -0.65 21.74
C GLY A 193 20.00 -1.33 20.64
N ASP A 194 18.89 -0.74 20.21
CA ASP A 194 18.01 -1.24 19.17
C ASP A 194 18.44 -0.85 17.74
N GLY A 195 19.52 -0.07 17.61
CA GLY A 195 20.08 0.34 16.32
C GLY A 195 19.54 1.67 15.79
N TYR A 196 18.67 2.36 16.52
CA TYR A 196 18.07 3.62 16.16
C TYR A 196 18.48 4.71 17.16
N VAL A 197 19.36 5.61 16.75
CA VAL A 197 19.89 6.65 17.65
C VAL A 197 18.80 7.65 18.05
N ASP A 198 18.53 7.78 19.35
CA ASP A 198 17.59 8.75 19.93
C ASP A 198 16.16 8.63 19.37
N ASN A 199 15.66 7.43 19.03
CA ASN A 199 14.29 7.15 18.56
C ASN A 199 13.20 7.39 19.62
N ILE A 200 13.17 8.60 20.16
CA ILE A 200 12.33 9.01 21.30
C ILE A 200 10.84 8.88 20.99
N SER A 201 10.37 9.29 19.80
CA SER A 201 8.95 9.24 19.44
C SER A 201 8.80 9.05 17.93
N GLY A 202 9.29 7.89 17.46
CA GLY A 202 9.23 7.52 16.05
C GLY A 202 10.54 7.71 15.29
N TRP A 203 10.48 7.47 13.98
CA TRP A 203 11.66 7.49 13.10
C TRP A 203 11.33 8.03 11.71
N ASP A 204 12.30 8.70 11.09
CA ASP A 204 12.26 9.22 9.72
C ASP A 204 13.24 8.44 8.82
N PHE A 205 12.70 7.56 7.97
CA PHE A 205 13.45 6.83 6.96
C PHE A 205 13.69 7.62 5.67
N LEU A 206 13.01 8.74 5.47
CA LEU A 206 13.27 9.62 4.33
C LEU A 206 14.65 10.27 4.48
N TYR A 207 14.96 10.76 5.68
CA TYR A 207 16.25 11.41 6.00
C TYR A 207 17.18 10.59 6.89
N GLY A 208 16.71 9.48 7.46
CA GLY A 208 17.50 8.57 8.29
C GLY A 208 17.77 9.13 9.68
N ASP A 209 16.74 9.66 10.34
CA ASP A 209 16.87 10.28 11.67
C ASP A 209 15.67 10.08 12.59
N ASN A 210 15.78 10.59 13.82
CA ASN A 210 14.81 10.37 14.89
C ASN A 210 13.61 11.31 14.92
N ASN A 211 13.46 12.24 13.96
CA ASN A 211 12.35 13.18 13.97
C ASN A 211 11.40 12.94 12.78
N PRO A 212 10.28 12.22 12.99
CA PRO A 212 9.28 11.96 11.95
C PRO A 212 8.39 13.19 11.67
N LEU A 213 8.95 14.40 11.68
CA LEU A 213 8.26 15.64 11.37
C LEU A 213 7.80 15.65 9.90
N ASP A 214 6.53 15.97 9.68
CA ASP A 214 6.02 16.30 8.35
C ASP A 214 6.51 17.70 7.91
N THR A 215 7.69 17.73 7.29
CA THR A 215 8.37 18.98 6.90
C THR A 215 7.69 19.72 5.76
N VAL A 216 6.87 19.04 4.96
CA VAL A 216 6.19 19.64 3.79
C VAL A 216 4.75 20.02 4.08
N ASP A 217 4.30 19.80 5.31
CA ASP A 217 2.94 20.06 5.77
C ASP A 217 1.92 19.31 4.89
N TYR A 218 2.18 18.04 4.59
CA TYR A 218 1.29 17.21 3.77
C TYR A 218 0.01 16.81 4.54
N GLY A 219 0.17 16.37 5.78
CA GLY A 219 -0.88 16.13 6.76
C GLY A 219 -1.51 14.75 6.76
N HIS A 220 -1.13 13.89 5.81
CA HIS A 220 -1.75 12.57 5.64
C HIS A 220 -1.51 11.70 6.87
N GLY A 221 -0.25 11.49 7.29
CA GLY A 221 0.09 10.73 8.50
C GLY A 221 -0.54 11.28 9.79
N THR A 222 -0.74 12.59 9.86
CA THR A 222 -1.44 13.21 11.01
C THR A 222 -2.94 12.95 10.98
N GLY A 223 -3.57 12.87 9.81
CA GLY A 223 -4.96 12.46 9.66
C GLY A 223 -5.14 10.98 10.03
N GLU A 224 -4.26 10.14 9.47
CA GLU A 224 -4.18 8.71 9.70
C GLU A 224 -4.01 8.35 11.20
N ALA A 225 -3.14 9.07 11.93
CA ALA A 225 -3.00 8.90 13.38
C ALA A 225 -4.23 9.37 14.17
N LYS A 226 -4.98 10.37 13.66
CA LYS A 226 -6.23 10.80 14.31
C LYS A 226 -7.34 9.78 14.11
N ASP A 227 -7.46 9.21 12.91
CA ASP A 227 -8.49 8.22 12.61
C ASP A 227 -8.36 6.97 13.49
N SER A 228 -7.12 6.53 13.76
CA SER A 228 -6.85 5.38 14.62
C SER A 228 -6.84 5.72 16.11
N ALA A 229 -6.13 6.78 16.55
CA ALA A 229 -5.71 6.93 17.94
C ALA A 229 -5.88 8.35 18.53
N ALA A 230 -6.64 9.27 17.93
CA ALA A 230 -6.93 10.55 18.59
C ALA A 230 -7.63 10.35 19.95
N VAL A 231 -7.19 11.13 20.96
CA VAL A 231 -7.69 11.04 22.33
C VAL A 231 -9.16 11.48 22.44
N ALA A 232 -9.88 10.90 23.41
CA ALA A 232 -11.23 11.33 23.79
C ALA A 232 -11.18 12.28 25.01
N ASP A 233 -10.97 13.58 24.77
CA ASP A 233 -10.81 14.61 25.83
C ASP A 233 -11.65 15.88 25.61
N GLY A 234 -12.51 15.90 24.58
CA GLY A 234 -13.40 17.00 24.23
C GLY A 234 -12.76 18.11 23.39
N THR A 235 -11.58 17.88 22.80
CA THR A 235 -10.83 18.91 22.06
C THR A 235 -10.89 18.80 20.54
N GLY A 236 -11.43 17.72 19.97
CA GLY A 236 -11.45 17.48 18.53
C GLY A 236 -12.37 16.34 18.09
N ASP A 237 -11.96 15.61 17.03
CA ASP A 237 -12.59 14.34 16.65
C ASP A 237 -11.90 13.21 17.43
N VAL A 238 -12.61 12.09 17.64
CA VAL A 238 -12.12 10.95 18.41
C VAL A 238 -11.62 9.84 17.50
N GLY A 239 -10.47 9.24 17.81
CA GLY A 239 -9.97 8.07 17.08
C GLY A 239 -10.81 6.83 17.36
N VAL A 240 -10.66 5.78 16.55
CA VAL A 240 -11.38 4.52 16.79
C VAL A 240 -10.89 3.83 18.09
N CYS A 241 -9.59 3.88 18.37
CA CYS A 241 -9.00 3.41 19.62
C CYS A 241 -8.40 4.57 20.43
N PRO A 242 -9.23 5.42 21.08
CA PRO A 242 -8.74 6.63 21.76
C PRO A 242 -7.87 6.34 22.98
N GLY A 243 -7.90 5.11 23.49
CA GLY A 243 -7.03 4.62 24.56
C GLY A 243 -5.68 4.07 24.08
N CYS A 244 -5.55 3.68 22.80
CA CYS A 244 -4.31 3.18 22.22
C CYS A 244 -3.21 4.26 22.13
N THR A 245 -1.97 3.83 21.97
CA THR A 245 -0.86 4.70 21.56
C THR A 245 -0.56 4.54 20.07
N PHE A 246 0.09 5.54 19.46
CA PHE A 246 0.56 5.46 18.09
C PHE A 246 2.05 5.77 17.95
N LEU A 247 2.74 5.04 17.07
CA LEU A 247 4.14 5.25 16.72
C LEU A 247 4.22 5.90 15.34
N PRO A 248 4.68 7.15 15.22
CA PRO A 248 4.84 7.77 13.91
C PRO A 248 6.10 7.28 13.20
N VAL A 249 5.94 6.74 11.99
CA VAL A 249 7.04 6.25 11.16
C VAL A 249 6.98 6.95 9.81
N ARG A 250 7.92 7.84 9.56
CA ARG A 250 7.97 8.59 8.31
C ARG A 250 8.74 7.80 7.27
N VAL A 251 8.04 7.31 6.25
CA VAL A 251 8.62 6.52 5.15
C VAL A 251 8.68 7.29 3.83
N SER A 252 8.00 8.43 3.76
CA SER A 252 8.04 9.36 2.64
C SER A 252 7.61 10.77 3.09
N ASP A 253 7.47 11.68 2.14
CA ASP A 253 6.90 13.02 2.34
C ASP A 253 5.45 13.11 1.82
N SER A 254 4.88 12.01 1.32
CA SER A 254 3.47 11.82 0.98
C SER A 254 3.05 10.38 1.25
N PHE A 255 1.81 10.03 0.88
CA PHE A 255 1.36 8.63 0.84
C PHE A 255 2.06 7.78 -0.25
N ILE A 256 2.91 8.34 -1.11
CA ILE A 256 3.69 7.55 -2.09
C ILE A 256 5.08 7.28 -1.51
N ALA A 257 5.42 6.01 -1.29
CA ALA A 257 6.66 5.58 -0.66
C ALA A 257 7.57 4.75 -1.60
N ASP A 258 8.80 4.51 -1.14
CA ASP A 258 9.66 3.44 -1.64
C ASP A 258 9.42 2.16 -0.82
N GLY A 259 9.32 1.01 -1.47
CA GLY A 259 9.04 -0.28 -0.83
C GLY A 259 10.12 -0.72 0.18
N GLY A 260 11.37 -0.30 -0.01
CA GLY A 260 12.45 -0.54 0.95
C GLY A 260 12.28 0.29 2.22
N ARG A 261 11.81 1.54 2.11
CA ARG A 261 11.45 2.37 3.28
C ARG A 261 10.20 1.86 3.99
N PHE A 262 9.21 1.37 3.24
CA PHE A 262 8.08 0.63 3.85
C PHE A 262 8.58 -0.56 4.65
N ALA A 263 9.44 -1.42 4.08
CA ALA A 263 10.02 -2.57 4.78
C ALA A 263 10.77 -2.16 6.05
N ALA A 264 11.61 -1.12 5.97
CA ALA A 264 12.32 -0.59 7.12
C ALA A 264 11.38 -0.05 8.21
N GLY A 265 10.28 0.59 7.80
CA GLY A 265 9.22 1.06 8.71
C GLY A 265 8.50 -0.06 9.44
N VAL A 266 8.20 -1.17 8.75
CA VAL A 266 7.61 -2.37 9.37
C VAL A 266 8.58 -2.97 10.38
N LEU A 267 9.86 -3.11 10.02
CA LEU A 267 10.87 -3.65 10.93
C LEU A 267 11.03 -2.80 12.20
N TYR A 268 11.08 -1.47 12.04
CA TYR A 268 11.11 -0.56 13.17
C TYR A 268 9.86 -0.66 14.05
N ALA A 269 8.67 -0.76 13.44
CA ALA A 269 7.44 -0.99 14.20
C ALA A 269 7.51 -2.26 15.05
N LEU A 270 8.08 -3.35 14.52
CA LEU A 270 8.26 -4.59 15.27
C LEU A 270 9.33 -4.47 16.38
N ASP A 271 10.41 -3.74 16.12
CA ASP A 271 11.46 -3.47 17.11
C ASP A 271 10.94 -2.61 18.28
N GLU A 272 10.03 -1.67 18.01
CA GLU A 272 9.30 -0.88 19.02
C GLU A 272 8.18 -1.65 19.74
N GLY A 273 7.80 -2.83 19.22
CA GLY A 273 6.75 -3.67 19.80
C GLY A 273 5.33 -3.27 19.40
N ALA A 274 5.13 -2.77 18.17
CA ALA A 274 3.81 -2.48 17.63
C ALA A 274 2.91 -3.72 17.56
N ASP A 275 1.61 -3.51 17.76
CA ASP A 275 0.56 -4.51 17.66
C ASP A 275 -0.13 -4.49 16.30
N VAL A 276 -0.14 -3.31 15.68
CA VAL A 276 -0.76 -3.07 14.38
C VAL A 276 0.16 -2.19 13.56
N VAL A 277 0.37 -2.57 12.30
CA VAL A 277 0.99 -1.69 11.31
C VAL A 277 -0.11 -1.12 10.44
N GLN A 278 -0.31 0.19 10.54
CA GLN A 278 -1.16 0.98 9.68
C GLN A 278 -0.32 1.52 8.51
N GLU A 279 -0.69 1.12 7.30
CA GLU A 279 0.02 1.48 6.08
C GLU A 279 -0.98 2.05 5.08
N ALA A 280 -1.04 3.39 5.03
CA ALA A 280 -1.92 4.11 4.11
C ALA A 280 -1.13 4.63 2.89
N LEU A 281 -0.32 3.77 2.26
CA LEU A 281 0.59 4.17 1.19
C LEU A 281 0.25 3.51 -0.15
N GLY A 282 0.91 4.03 -1.19
CA GLY A 282 1.25 3.28 -2.39
C GLY A 282 2.77 3.28 -2.58
N ALA A 283 3.36 2.17 -3.01
CA ALA A 283 4.80 2.03 -3.18
C ALA A 283 5.20 2.02 -4.66
N LEU A 284 6.26 2.77 -4.99
CA LEU A 284 6.82 2.78 -6.35
C LEU A 284 7.69 1.56 -6.65
N SER A 285 8.11 0.84 -5.60
CA SER A 285 8.99 -0.33 -5.65
C SER A 285 8.47 -1.43 -4.72
N ASN A 286 8.85 -2.67 -4.99
CA ASN A 286 8.60 -3.86 -4.18
C ASN A 286 9.84 -4.75 -4.12
N PRO A 287 10.85 -4.35 -3.33
CA PRO A 287 12.00 -5.20 -3.06
C PRO A 287 11.59 -6.39 -2.19
N VAL A 288 12.35 -7.48 -2.23
CA VAL A 288 12.08 -8.71 -1.45
C VAL A 288 11.95 -8.44 0.05
N GLN A 289 12.64 -7.42 0.57
CA GLN A 289 12.57 -6.98 1.96
C GLN A 289 11.15 -6.57 2.38
N ALA A 290 10.34 -6.04 1.47
CA ALA A 290 8.95 -5.67 1.78
C ALA A 290 8.11 -6.90 2.17
N GLN A 291 8.21 -7.97 1.38
CA GLN A 291 7.54 -9.23 1.72
C GLN A 291 8.11 -9.86 2.99
N GLN A 292 9.44 -9.87 3.14
CA GLN A 292 10.10 -10.43 4.33
C GLN A 292 9.71 -9.70 5.63
N ALA A 293 9.56 -8.38 5.58
CA ALA A 293 9.12 -7.59 6.74
C ALA A 293 7.65 -7.87 7.11
N ILE A 294 6.78 -8.05 6.11
CA ILE A 294 5.38 -8.47 6.35
C ILE A 294 5.33 -9.89 6.93
N ASP A 295 6.16 -10.81 6.44
CA ASP A 295 6.24 -12.17 7.00
C ASP A 295 6.71 -12.13 8.46
N ALA A 296 7.71 -11.29 8.78
CA ALA A 296 8.19 -11.09 10.14
C ALA A 296 7.10 -10.53 11.07
N ALA A 297 6.27 -9.61 10.58
CA ALA A 297 5.13 -9.05 11.31
C ALA A 297 4.06 -10.13 11.56
N TYR A 298 3.69 -10.86 10.52
CA TYR A 298 2.69 -11.92 10.58
C TYR A 298 3.07 -13.02 11.58
N GLU A 299 4.32 -13.46 11.59
CA GLU A 299 4.84 -14.47 12.53
C GLU A 299 4.88 -13.99 13.98
N ARG A 300 4.84 -12.67 14.21
CA ARG A 300 4.79 -12.03 15.53
C ARG A 300 3.36 -11.63 15.95
N GLY A 301 2.35 -12.00 15.18
CA GLY A 301 0.96 -11.66 15.48
C GLY A 301 0.53 -10.26 15.04
N VAL A 302 1.38 -9.51 14.34
CA VAL A 302 1.12 -8.12 13.97
C VAL A 302 0.42 -8.04 12.62
N VAL A 303 -0.77 -7.46 12.60
CA VAL A 303 -1.54 -7.25 11.36
C VAL A 303 -0.99 -6.02 10.63
N VAL A 304 -0.64 -6.20 9.35
CA VAL A 304 -0.36 -5.11 8.41
C VAL A 304 -1.65 -4.75 7.68
N VAL A 305 -2.26 -3.63 8.07
CA VAL A 305 -3.45 -3.06 7.44
C VAL A 305 -3.00 -2.17 6.29
N ALA A 306 -3.37 -2.52 5.06
CA ALA A 306 -2.81 -1.90 3.87
C ALA A 306 -3.90 -1.28 2.99
N SER A 307 -3.69 -0.03 2.56
CA SER A 307 -4.58 0.70 1.65
C SER A 307 -4.62 0.05 0.27
N MET A 308 -5.82 -0.12 -0.29
CA MET A 308 -5.97 -0.53 -1.70
C MET A 308 -5.59 0.59 -2.69
N ALA A 309 -5.24 1.78 -2.22
CA ALA A 309 -4.88 2.96 -3.01
C ALA A 309 -6.00 3.58 -3.86
N ASP A 310 -5.69 4.73 -4.47
CA ASP A 310 -6.65 5.77 -4.84
C ASP A 310 -6.77 5.99 -6.38
N GLU A 311 -6.63 4.92 -7.18
CA GLU A 311 -6.67 4.98 -8.65
C GLU A 311 -8.04 4.65 -9.28
N ALA A 312 -9.04 4.27 -8.47
CA ALA A 312 -10.37 3.85 -8.92
C ALA A 312 -10.35 2.72 -9.95
N ALA A 313 -9.43 1.76 -9.79
CA ALA A 313 -9.17 0.74 -10.80
C ALA A 313 -9.07 -0.68 -10.23
N ALA A 314 -9.25 -1.67 -11.09
CA ALA A 314 -9.24 -3.09 -10.73
C ALA A 314 -7.81 -3.68 -10.62
N HIS A 315 -6.79 -2.84 -10.42
CA HIS A 315 -5.40 -3.28 -10.44
C HIS A 315 -4.80 -3.32 -9.03
N PRO A 316 -3.88 -4.26 -8.78
CA PRO A 316 -3.14 -4.33 -7.53
C PRO A 316 -2.21 -3.11 -7.36
N ASN A 317 -2.12 -2.57 -6.14
CA ASN A 317 -1.07 -1.65 -5.71
C ASN A 317 -0.22 -2.29 -4.59
N LEU A 318 1.01 -1.82 -4.43
CA LEU A 318 1.94 -2.27 -3.40
C LEU A 318 1.91 -1.28 -2.23
N PRO A 319 2.05 -1.74 -0.98
CA PRO A 319 2.28 -3.12 -0.55
C PRO A 319 0.98 -3.93 -0.30
N SER A 320 -0.22 -3.37 -0.50
CA SER A 320 -1.48 -4.10 -0.27
C SER A 320 -1.62 -5.41 -1.07
N SER A 321 -0.90 -5.53 -2.18
CA SER A 321 -0.87 -6.75 -2.99
C SER A 321 0.12 -7.82 -2.55
N LEU A 322 0.97 -7.54 -1.56
CA LEU A 322 1.89 -8.51 -0.98
C LEU A 322 1.17 -9.54 -0.12
N GLU A 323 1.76 -10.71 0.08
CA GLU A 323 1.17 -11.77 0.89
C GLU A 323 0.92 -11.31 2.33
N ARG A 324 -0.08 -11.90 2.99
CA ARG A 324 -0.37 -11.71 4.43
C ARG A 324 -0.70 -10.28 4.88
N THR A 325 -0.92 -9.35 3.94
CA THR A 325 -1.52 -8.04 4.23
C THR A 325 -3.04 -8.12 4.29
N MET A 326 -3.66 -7.32 5.16
CA MET A 326 -5.10 -7.10 5.20
C MET A 326 -5.43 -5.88 4.33
N ALA A 327 -5.77 -6.13 3.06
CA ALA A 327 -6.01 -5.09 2.07
C ALA A 327 -7.43 -4.50 2.21
N VAL A 328 -7.52 -3.20 2.52
CA VAL A 328 -8.79 -2.53 2.81
C VAL A 328 -9.15 -1.51 1.73
N ASN A 329 -10.44 -1.46 1.39
CA ASN A 329 -10.99 -0.43 0.53
C ASN A 329 -12.14 0.32 1.20
N SER A 330 -12.64 1.37 0.55
CA SER A 330 -13.59 2.32 1.13
C SER A 330 -15.00 2.19 0.56
N VAL A 331 -16.01 2.28 1.44
CA VAL A 331 -17.42 2.52 1.11
C VAL A 331 -17.93 3.82 1.71
N THR A 332 -18.91 4.45 1.06
CA THR A 332 -19.41 5.78 1.43
C THR A 332 -20.93 5.93 1.22
N GLU A 333 -21.51 7.06 1.64
CA GLU A 333 -22.96 7.36 1.61
C GLU A 333 -23.52 7.63 0.19
N LYS A 334 -22.66 7.96 -0.78
CA LYS A 334 -23.05 8.36 -2.16
C LYS A 334 -21.95 8.01 -3.16
N SER A 335 -22.33 7.52 -4.35
CA SER A 335 -21.40 7.60 -5.49
C SER A 335 -21.31 9.04 -5.97
N VAL A 336 -20.09 9.57 -6.10
CA VAL A 336 -19.81 10.84 -6.75
C VAL A 336 -19.38 10.55 -8.19
N ASP A 337 -20.11 11.10 -9.16
CA ASP A 337 -19.70 11.08 -10.58
C ASP A 337 -19.06 12.45 -10.93
N LEU A 338 -18.33 12.52 -12.04
CA LEU A 338 -17.66 13.69 -12.61
C LEU A 338 -18.57 14.92 -12.79
N LEU A 339 -19.90 14.75 -12.72
CA LEU A 339 -20.92 15.78 -12.89
C LEU A 339 -21.73 16.08 -11.61
N GLY A 340 -21.39 15.47 -10.47
CA GLY A 340 -22.03 15.70 -9.17
C GLY A 340 -22.54 14.42 -8.48
N PRO A 341 -23.29 14.55 -7.37
CA PRO A 341 -23.81 13.41 -6.62
C PRO A 341 -24.72 12.54 -7.49
N ALA A 342 -24.45 11.24 -7.54
CA ALA A 342 -25.31 10.26 -8.17
C ALA A 342 -26.59 10.05 -7.33
N PRO A 343 -27.71 9.64 -7.96
CA PRO A 343 -28.97 9.38 -7.27
C PRO A 343 -29.00 8.04 -6.48
N VAL A 344 -27.87 7.38 -6.29
CA VAL A 344 -27.77 6.20 -5.40
C VAL A 344 -27.64 6.71 -3.97
N GLU A 345 -28.73 6.60 -3.19
CA GLU A 345 -28.70 6.83 -1.75
C GLU A 345 -28.43 5.49 -1.04
N GLY A 346 -27.38 5.41 -0.20
CA GLY A 346 -27.05 4.22 0.60
C GLY A 346 -25.62 4.24 1.14
N TYR A 347 -25.36 3.53 2.25
CA TYR A 347 -24.09 3.59 3.01
C TYR A 347 -23.05 2.54 2.59
N LEU A 348 -23.21 1.97 1.39
CA LEU A 348 -22.45 0.82 0.87
C LEU A 348 -21.97 1.07 -0.56
N ALA A 349 -21.91 2.33 -1.01
CA ALA A 349 -21.36 2.63 -2.31
C ALA A 349 -19.84 2.53 -2.24
N LEU A 350 -19.20 1.76 -3.12
CA LEU A 350 -17.73 1.82 -3.27
C LEU A 350 -17.33 3.28 -3.48
N ASN A 351 -16.36 3.74 -2.68
CA ASN A 351 -15.85 5.09 -2.81
C ASN A 351 -15.08 5.20 -4.12
N GLY A 352 -15.51 6.10 -5.01
CA GLY A 352 -15.10 6.12 -6.43
C GLY A 352 -13.63 6.48 -6.68
N CYS A 353 -12.79 6.55 -5.65
CA CYS A 353 -11.35 6.67 -5.75
C CYS A 353 -10.59 5.42 -5.33
N THR A 354 -11.15 4.50 -4.53
CA THR A 354 -10.39 3.33 -4.05
C THR A 354 -10.30 2.22 -5.10
N ASN A 355 -9.24 1.42 -5.09
CA ASN A 355 -9.13 0.24 -5.95
C ASN A 355 -9.91 -0.97 -5.40
N PHE A 356 -10.02 -1.97 -6.26
CA PHE A 356 -10.67 -3.24 -5.97
C PHE A 356 -10.05 -4.35 -6.83
N GLY A 357 -10.41 -5.61 -6.60
CA GLY A 357 -9.96 -6.75 -7.39
C GLY A 357 -9.90 -8.03 -6.58
N GLY A 358 -9.26 -9.07 -7.11
CA GLY A 358 -9.23 -10.39 -6.46
C GLY A 358 -8.55 -10.43 -5.08
N ARG A 359 -7.89 -9.34 -4.67
CA ARG A 359 -7.21 -9.19 -3.37
C ARG A 359 -8.00 -8.36 -2.35
N THR A 360 -9.15 -7.76 -2.71
CA THR A 360 -9.95 -7.01 -1.75
C THR A 360 -10.34 -7.90 -0.56
N PHE A 361 -9.95 -7.51 0.65
CA PHE A 361 -10.24 -8.27 1.86
C PHE A 361 -11.55 -7.81 2.52
N VAL A 362 -11.69 -6.52 2.79
CA VAL A 362 -12.87 -5.95 3.46
C VAL A 362 -13.07 -4.49 3.06
N SER A 363 -14.31 -4.03 3.08
CA SER A 363 -14.69 -2.63 2.89
C SER A 363 -14.94 -1.91 4.20
N VAL A 364 -14.54 -0.63 4.26
CA VAL A 364 -14.61 0.19 5.46
C VAL A 364 -15.36 1.48 5.16
N PRO A 365 -16.35 1.88 5.98
CA PRO A 365 -17.00 3.18 5.86
C PRO A 365 -16.03 4.34 6.11
N SER A 366 -15.73 5.16 5.10
CA SER A 366 -14.80 6.30 5.22
C SER A 366 -15.20 7.48 4.31
N SER A 367 -14.86 8.70 4.73
CA SER A 367 -15.19 9.95 4.01
C SER A 367 -14.23 10.31 2.87
N SER A 368 -13.03 9.75 2.91
CA SER A 368 -12.00 9.77 1.89
C SER A 368 -11.76 8.35 1.38
N CYS A 369 -10.74 8.18 0.54
CA CYS A 369 -10.45 6.93 -0.15
C CYS A 369 -9.96 5.82 0.81
N SER A 370 -9.09 4.93 0.35
CA SER A 370 -8.65 3.79 1.16
C SER A 370 -7.72 4.17 2.33
N SER A 371 -7.13 5.37 2.33
CA SER A 371 -6.26 5.82 3.43
C SER A 371 -7.00 5.90 4.77
N GLU A 372 -8.06 6.71 4.87
CA GLU A 372 -8.84 6.81 6.11
C GLU A 372 -9.50 5.46 6.49
N ALA A 373 -9.89 4.66 5.49
CA ALA A 373 -10.34 3.29 5.74
C ALA A 373 -9.27 2.43 6.45
N THR A 374 -8.00 2.65 6.12
CA THR A 374 -6.83 2.02 6.75
C THR A 374 -6.68 2.51 8.19
N GLY A 375 -6.71 3.81 8.45
CA GLY A 375 -6.64 4.35 9.81
C GLY A 375 -7.78 3.92 10.72
N LEU A 376 -9.02 3.95 10.22
CA LEU A 376 -10.18 3.44 10.94
C LEU A 376 -10.04 1.94 11.25
N SER A 377 -9.57 1.14 10.27
CA SER A 377 -9.38 -0.31 10.46
C SER A 377 -8.27 -0.62 11.46
N ALA A 378 -7.15 0.08 11.40
CA ALA A 378 -6.05 -0.09 12.35
C ALA A 378 -6.50 0.20 13.79
N GLY A 379 -7.31 1.25 14.00
CA GLY A 379 -7.94 1.50 15.28
C GLY A 379 -8.93 0.41 15.72
N MET A 380 -9.70 -0.19 14.80
CA MET A 380 -10.58 -1.34 15.12
C MET A 380 -9.77 -2.57 15.56
N ILE A 381 -8.64 -2.85 14.91
CA ILE A 381 -7.73 -3.93 15.33
C ILE A 381 -7.08 -3.59 16.69
N GLY A 382 -6.70 -2.33 16.92
CA GLY A 382 -6.20 -1.89 18.23
C GLY A 382 -7.22 -2.06 19.36
N LEU A 383 -8.50 -1.85 19.09
CA LEU A 383 -9.58 -2.17 20.04
C LEU A 383 -9.70 -3.68 20.30
N VAL A 384 -9.57 -4.51 19.25
CA VAL A 384 -9.61 -5.98 19.37
C VAL A 384 -8.47 -6.47 20.27
N GLU A 385 -7.24 -6.02 20.03
CA GLU A 385 -6.08 -6.39 20.85
C GLU A 385 -6.23 -5.89 22.30
N SER A 386 -6.65 -4.64 22.48
CA SER A 386 -6.89 -4.07 23.82
C SER A 386 -7.91 -4.89 24.59
N TYR A 387 -9.05 -5.18 23.96
CA TYR A 387 -10.13 -5.89 24.61
C TYR A 387 -9.77 -7.35 24.91
N ALA A 388 -9.06 -8.02 24.00
CA ALA A 388 -8.56 -9.37 24.20
C ALA A 388 -7.67 -9.46 25.46
N ARG A 389 -6.80 -8.47 25.68
CA ARG A 389 -5.96 -8.35 26.89
C ARG A 389 -6.79 -8.05 28.13
N GLU A 390 -7.73 -7.10 28.05
CA GLU A 390 -8.60 -6.70 29.17
C GLU A 390 -9.42 -7.88 29.74
N ILE A 391 -9.96 -8.74 28.87
CA ILE A 391 -10.72 -9.92 29.29
C ILE A 391 -9.84 -11.11 29.69
N GLY A 392 -8.53 -11.00 29.48
CA GLY A 392 -7.55 -12.06 29.76
C GLY A 392 -7.73 -13.27 28.86
N LEU A 393 -7.94 -13.05 27.56
CA LEU A 393 -7.99 -14.11 26.57
C LEU A 393 -6.66 -14.87 26.55
N ASP A 394 -6.72 -16.20 26.44
CA ASP A 394 -5.52 -17.04 26.44
C ASP A 394 -4.60 -16.68 25.26
N PRO A 395 -3.29 -16.44 25.51
CA PRO A 395 -2.31 -16.13 24.48
C PRO A 395 -2.19 -17.21 23.40
N HIS A 396 -1.94 -16.79 22.17
CA HIS A 396 -1.71 -17.69 21.06
C HIS A 396 -0.41 -18.48 21.31
N PRO A 397 -0.41 -19.82 21.24
CA PRO A 397 0.72 -20.64 21.67
C PRO A 397 2.01 -20.40 20.88
N ASP A 398 1.92 -20.00 19.61
CA ASP A 398 3.09 -19.74 18.77
C ASP A 398 3.74 -18.38 19.06
N LEU A 399 3.05 -17.46 19.74
CA LEU A 399 3.55 -16.11 20.02
C LEU A 399 4.26 -16.00 21.39
N VAL A 400 4.03 -16.99 22.26
CA VAL A 400 4.59 -17.01 23.63
C VAL A 400 6.11 -16.99 23.61
N GLY A 401 6.70 -15.86 24.03
CA GLY A 401 8.15 -15.69 24.19
C GLY A 401 8.90 -15.21 22.94
N LEU A 402 8.18 -14.86 21.86
CA LEU A 402 8.75 -14.18 20.69
C LEU A 402 8.91 -12.67 20.91
N THR A 403 8.08 -12.08 21.78
CA THR A 403 7.99 -10.63 21.97
C THR A 403 8.67 -10.25 23.29
N GLY A 404 9.91 -9.74 23.20
CA GLY A 404 10.68 -9.26 24.36
C GLY A 404 10.15 -7.96 24.96
N ARG A 405 9.22 -7.30 24.25
CA ARG A 405 8.41 -6.13 24.61
C ARG A 405 6.98 -6.41 24.10
N ALA A 406 5.96 -5.89 24.77
CA ALA A 406 4.57 -6.37 24.80
C ALA A 406 3.69 -6.21 23.52
N GLY A 407 4.23 -6.44 22.31
CA GLY A 407 3.41 -6.49 21.10
C GLY A 407 2.88 -7.91 20.81
N GLY A 408 1.58 -8.08 20.61
CA GLY A 408 0.96 -9.20 19.89
C GLY A 408 1.10 -10.62 20.46
N ASP A 409 0.87 -10.88 21.75
CA ASP A 409 0.90 -12.26 22.27
C ASP A 409 -0.48 -12.95 22.31
N VAL A 410 -1.57 -12.20 22.18
CA VAL A 410 -2.92 -12.73 22.40
C VAL A 410 -3.51 -13.40 21.16
N LEU A 411 -3.59 -12.67 20.05
CA LEU A 411 -4.10 -13.15 18.77
C LEU A 411 -2.95 -13.24 17.77
N SER A 412 -2.97 -14.27 16.92
CA SER A 412 -2.13 -14.22 15.72
C SER A 412 -2.70 -13.26 14.68
N ALA A 413 -1.87 -12.80 13.75
CA ALA A 413 -2.33 -11.97 12.64
C ALA A 413 -3.40 -12.70 11.80
N ASN A 414 -3.28 -14.04 11.68
CA ASN A 414 -4.30 -14.85 11.03
C ASN A 414 -5.61 -14.81 11.83
N GLU A 415 -5.60 -15.12 13.13
CA GLU A 415 -6.82 -15.09 13.97
C GLU A 415 -7.53 -13.73 13.91
N ALA A 416 -6.79 -12.62 13.97
CA ALA A 416 -7.34 -11.27 13.81
C ALA A 416 -8.01 -11.05 12.44
N MET A 417 -7.34 -11.46 11.35
CA MET A 417 -7.93 -11.40 10.00
C MET A 417 -9.16 -12.33 9.87
N GLN A 418 -9.13 -13.53 10.47
CA GLN A 418 -10.27 -14.45 10.44
C GLN A 418 -11.47 -13.91 11.23
N LEU A 419 -11.23 -13.19 12.34
CA LEU A 419 -12.27 -12.46 13.06
C LEU A 419 -12.93 -11.44 12.12
N VAL A 420 -12.15 -10.54 11.52
CA VAL A 420 -12.65 -9.52 10.56
C VAL A 420 -13.49 -10.15 9.46
N ARG A 421 -12.96 -11.20 8.82
CA ARG A 421 -13.65 -11.96 7.78
C ARG A 421 -14.99 -12.51 8.26
N SER A 422 -15.00 -13.18 9.42
CA SER A 422 -16.18 -13.90 9.90
C SER A 422 -17.29 -13.00 10.46
N THR A 423 -16.97 -11.76 10.84
CA THR A 423 -17.90 -10.81 11.43
C THR A 423 -18.30 -9.68 10.47
N ALA A 424 -17.71 -9.62 9.28
CA ALA A 424 -18.07 -8.64 8.26
C ALA A 424 -19.54 -8.76 7.84
N ASP A 425 -20.17 -7.63 7.57
CA ASP A 425 -21.53 -7.56 7.04
C ASP A 425 -21.46 -7.74 5.51
N ASP A 426 -21.91 -8.90 5.01
CA ASP A 426 -21.86 -9.27 3.58
C ASP A 426 -22.63 -8.29 2.68
N ILE A 427 -21.94 -7.61 1.76
CA ILE A 427 -22.53 -6.66 0.83
C ILE A 427 -23.03 -7.40 -0.42
N ASP A 428 -24.19 -8.04 -0.32
CA ASP A 428 -24.83 -8.71 -1.44
C ASP A 428 -26.03 -7.91 -1.99
N PHE A 429 -25.88 -7.33 -3.17
CA PHE A 429 -26.95 -6.69 -3.93
C PHE A 429 -27.55 -7.64 -4.95
N SER A 430 -26.92 -8.78 -5.21
CA SER A 430 -27.25 -9.67 -6.31
C SER A 430 -28.39 -10.63 -6.00
N THR A 431 -28.57 -11.01 -4.72
CA THR A 431 -29.66 -11.90 -4.31
C THR A 431 -30.99 -11.15 -4.18
N PRO A 432 -32.00 -11.44 -5.02
CA PRO A 432 -33.32 -10.82 -4.93
C PRO A 432 -34.11 -11.36 -3.73
N ASN A 433 -34.92 -10.51 -3.11
CA ASN A 433 -35.91 -10.86 -2.09
C ASN A 433 -37.24 -10.09 -2.31
N ASP A 434 -38.20 -10.23 -1.39
CA ASP A 434 -39.53 -9.62 -1.52
C ASP A 434 -39.48 -8.07 -1.47
N VAL A 435 -38.44 -7.49 -0.89
CA VAL A 435 -38.20 -6.04 -0.77
C VAL A 435 -37.19 -5.56 -1.83
N ASP A 436 -36.11 -6.31 -2.03
CA ASP A 436 -34.99 -5.93 -2.88
C ASP A 436 -34.96 -6.71 -4.20
N PRO A 437 -35.03 -6.04 -5.37
CA PRO A 437 -34.72 -6.71 -6.62
C PRO A 437 -33.21 -7.01 -6.74
N ALA A 438 -32.87 -8.07 -7.50
CA ALA A 438 -31.48 -8.43 -7.78
C ALA A 438 -30.75 -7.28 -8.49
N ASN A 439 -29.55 -6.96 -8.01
CA ASN A 439 -28.70 -5.87 -8.42
C ASN A 439 -29.52 -4.59 -8.64
N ASN A 440 -30.13 -4.06 -7.58
CA ASN A 440 -31.01 -2.89 -7.66
C ASN A 440 -30.26 -1.64 -8.17
N PHE A 441 -30.19 -1.51 -9.50
CA PHE A 441 -29.61 -0.38 -10.21
C PHE A 441 -30.58 0.81 -10.18
N GLY A 442 -30.23 1.92 -9.54
CA GLY A 442 -30.90 3.21 -9.71
C GLY A 442 -29.87 4.25 -10.17
N THR A 443 -29.97 4.93 -11.31
CA THR A 443 -31.11 5.24 -12.19
C THR A 443 -30.66 5.30 -13.65
N SER A 444 -31.49 4.89 -14.61
CA SER A 444 -31.33 5.39 -15.98
C SER A 444 -31.72 6.87 -16.00
N SER A 445 -30.74 7.76 -16.07
CA SER A 445 -30.95 9.18 -16.30
C SER A 445 -31.51 9.46 -17.70
N GLY A 446 -31.57 8.43 -18.57
CA GLY A 446 -31.82 8.56 -20.00
C GLY A 446 -30.64 9.19 -20.74
N ASN A 447 -29.53 9.45 -20.03
CA ASN A 447 -28.28 9.95 -20.55
C ASN A 447 -27.22 8.85 -20.39
N PRO A 448 -26.77 8.21 -21.49
CA PRO A 448 -25.78 7.12 -21.44
C PRO A 448 -24.39 7.55 -20.93
N LEU A 449 -24.20 8.81 -20.57
CA LEU A 449 -22.98 9.36 -19.96
C LEU A 449 -23.11 9.63 -18.45
N LEU A 450 -24.29 9.39 -17.84
CA LEU A 450 -24.61 9.72 -16.44
C LEU A 450 -25.33 8.60 -15.69
N ASP A 451 -25.42 7.42 -16.31
CA ASP A 451 -26.00 6.26 -15.64
C ASP A 451 -24.96 5.69 -14.66
N THR A 452 -25.14 5.97 -13.37
CA THR A 452 -24.29 5.42 -12.30
C THR A 452 -24.74 4.02 -11.94
N VAL A 453 -23.79 3.11 -11.80
CA VAL A 453 -24.03 1.69 -11.51
C VAL A 453 -23.35 1.36 -10.18
N ARG A 454 -24.10 0.88 -9.18
CA ARG A 454 -23.48 0.13 -8.05
C ARG A 454 -22.72 -1.04 -8.67
N TYR A 455 -21.49 -1.28 -8.25
CA TYR A 455 -20.70 -2.38 -8.77
C TYR A 455 -21.42 -3.73 -8.52
N PRO A 456 -21.37 -4.69 -9.47
CA PRO A 456 -21.97 -6.01 -9.27
C PRO A 456 -21.31 -6.74 -8.10
N THR A 457 -22.13 -7.24 -7.17
CA THR A 457 -21.67 -8.02 -6.02
C THR A 457 -22.08 -9.49 -6.12
N ARG A 458 -21.64 -10.30 -5.16
CA ARG A 458 -21.97 -11.72 -5.01
C ARG A 458 -22.29 -12.03 -3.55
N PRO A 459 -23.06 -13.09 -3.25
CA PRO A 459 -23.16 -13.56 -1.87
C PRO A 459 -21.79 -14.03 -1.39
N GLY A 460 -21.41 -13.62 -0.18
CA GLY A 460 -20.09 -13.90 0.40
C GLY A 460 -19.00 -13.05 -0.22
N TRP A 461 -17.81 -13.63 -0.45
CA TRP A 461 -16.70 -12.85 -0.96
C TRP A 461 -16.91 -12.41 -2.42
N ASP A 462 -16.64 -11.14 -2.72
CA ASP A 462 -16.58 -10.60 -4.07
C ASP A 462 -15.39 -9.65 -4.30
N GLN A 463 -15.03 -9.42 -5.56
CA GLN A 463 -13.82 -8.65 -5.90
C GLN A 463 -13.93 -7.15 -5.56
N VAL A 464 -15.11 -6.65 -5.22
CA VAL A 464 -15.38 -5.22 -4.99
C VAL A 464 -15.41 -4.91 -3.51
N HIS A 465 -16.07 -5.73 -2.70
CA HIS A 465 -16.24 -5.51 -1.27
C HIS A 465 -15.51 -6.52 -0.40
N GLY A 466 -14.81 -7.48 -1.00
CA GLY A 466 -14.17 -8.57 -0.28
C GLY A 466 -15.21 -9.36 0.48
N TYR A 467 -14.98 -9.60 1.77
CA TYR A 467 -15.94 -10.26 2.67
C TYR A 467 -17.10 -9.36 3.14
N GLY A 468 -17.15 -8.10 2.69
CA GLY A 468 -18.21 -7.16 3.01
C GLY A 468 -17.73 -5.98 3.86
N ARG A 469 -18.64 -5.33 4.58
CA ARG A 469 -18.34 -4.18 5.43
C ARG A 469 -17.83 -4.61 6.80
N ILE A 470 -16.73 -4.06 7.28
CA ILE A 470 -16.22 -4.30 8.64
C ILE A 470 -17.22 -3.86 9.73
N ASN A 471 -17.27 -4.59 10.85
CA ASN A 471 -18.17 -4.34 11.97
C ASN A 471 -17.43 -4.51 13.32
N ALA A 472 -17.03 -3.38 13.91
CA ALA A 472 -16.19 -3.32 15.11
C ALA A 472 -16.86 -3.91 16.35
N TYR A 473 -18.17 -3.72 16.51
CA TYR A 473 -18.88 -4.27 17.68
C TYR A 473 -18.92 -5.80 17.63
N GLU A 474 -19.16 -6.37 16.46
CA GLU A 474 -19.29 -7.83 16.30
C GLU A 474 -17.93 -8.52 16.36
N LEU A 475 -16.87 -7.83 15.95
CA LEU A 475 -15.48 -8.20 16.24
C LEU A 475 -15.24 -8.39 17.75
N LEU A 476 -15.51 -7.35 18.56
CA LEU A 476 -15.28 -7.43 20.01
C LEU A 476 -16.20 -8.45 20.69
N ARG A 477 -17.44 -8.61 20.22
CA ARG A 477 -18.35 -9.67 20.73
C ARG A 477 -17.86 -11.08 20.43
N ALA A 478 -17.27 -11.30 19.26
CA ALA A 478 -16.67 -12.59 18.93
C ALA A 478 -15.49 -12.90 19.87
N VAL A 479 -14.68 -11.88 20.19
CA VAL A 479 -13.59 -11.99 21.17
C VAL A 479 -14.12 -12.26 22.58
N ASP A 480 -15.14 -11.53 23.05
CA ASP A 480 -15.80 -11.76 24.37
C ASP A 480 -16.30 -13.20 24.52
N ALA A 481 -16.88 -13.74 23.43
CA ALA A 481 -17.40 -15.10 23.40
C ALA A 481 -16.31 -16.18 23.28
N GLY A 482 -15.06 -15.81 23.03
CA GLY A 482 -14.00 -16.74 22.63
C GLY A 482 -14.26 -17.42 21.28
N ALA A 483 -15.12 -16.82 20.45
CA ALA A 483 -15.55 -17.33 19.16
C ALA A 483 -14.54 -16.94 18.06
N ILE A 484 -13.29 -17.38 18.24
CA ILE A 484 -12.17 -17.05 17.35
C ILE A 484 -12.03 -18.17 16.31
N PRO A 485 -12.18 -17.89 15.01
CA PRO A 485 -12.13 -18.93 13.99
C PRO A 485 -10.72 -19.54 13.84
N PRO A 486 -10.61 -20.78 13.32
CA PRO A 486 -9.32 -21.41 13.06
C PRO A 486 -8.53 -20.68 11.98
N GLU A 487 -7.22 -20.86 11.98
CA GLU A 487 -6.30 -20.23 11.03
C GLU A 487 -6.32 -20.93 9.67
N ALA A 488 -6.31 -20.12 8.61
CA ALA A 488 -6.25 -20.56 7.22
C ALA A 488 -5.31 -19.65 6.43
N ASP A 489 -4.28 -20.20 5.79
CA ASP A 489 -3.31 -19.46 4.97
C ASP A 489 -2.88 -20.28 3.75
N ILE A 490 -2.67 -19.61 2.61
CA ILE A 490 -2.08 -20.15 1.39
C ILE A 490 -0.83 -19.33 1.09
N THR A 491 0.34 -19.95 1.26
CA THR A 491 1.65 -19.32 1.03
C THR A 491 2.15 -19.48 -0.41
N GLY A 492 1.61 -20.45 -1.15
CA GLY A 492 2.04 -20.74 -2.52
C GLY A 492 0.96 -21.48 -3.31
N PRO A 493 0.72 -21.17 -4.60
CA PRO A 493 1.33 -20.10 -5.41
C PRO A 493 1.11 -18.69 -4.86
N LEU A 494 1.84 -17.70 -5.37
CA LEU A 494 1.69 -16.31 -4.96
C LEU A 494 0.46 -15.65 -5.62
N TRP A 495 0.01 -14.53 -5.07
CA TRP A 495 -1.01 -13.70 -5.71
C TRP A 495 -0.65 -13.40 -7.16
N PHE A 496 -1.61 -13.63 -8.04
CA PHE A 496 -1.52 -13.31 -9.48
C PHE A 496 -0.44 -14.10 -10.25
N ASP A 497 0.12 -15.17 -9.67
CA ASP A 497 1.03 -16.07 -10.40
C ASP A 497 0.35 -16.59 -11.68
N VAL A 498 1.09 -16.56 -12.80
CA VAL A 498 0.66 -17.16 -14.07
C VAL A 498 1.22 -18.58 -14.17
N LEU A 499 0.35 -19.55 -13.92
CA LEU A 499 0.65 -20.98 -13.93
C LEU A 499 0.47 -21.56 -15.34
N PRO A 500 1.27 -22.58 -15.73
CA PRO A 500 1.13 -23.22 -17.04
C PRO A 500 -0.19 -23.98 -17.16
N ALA A 501 -0.67 -24.21 -18.38
CA ALA A 501 -1.95 -24.91 -18.62
C ALA A 501 -1.88 -26.43 -18.43
N THR A 502 -0.70 -26.99 -18.13
CA THR A 502 -0.50 -28.43 -17.95
C THR A 502 0.48 -28.73 -16.82
N GLY A 503 0.44 -29.97 -16.31
CA GLY A 503 1.26 -30.40 -15.19
C GLY A 503 0.53 -30.26 -13.86
N THR A 504 1.30 -30.23 -12.79
CA THR A 504 0.79 -30.12 -11.42
C THR A 504 1.56 -29.05 -10.67
N VAL A 505 0.85 -28.28 -9.83
CA VAL A 505 1.46 -27.35 -8.90
C VAL A 505 1.05 -27.71 -7.47
N ASP A 506 2.00 -27.71 -6.54
CA ASP A 506 1.69 -27.87 -5.14
C ASP A 506 1.13 -26.55 -4.60
N VAL A 507 0.01 -26.65 -3.88
CA VAL A 507 -0.52 -25.54 -3.08
C VAL A 507 0.03 -25.70 -1.67
N THR A 508 0.81 -24.72 -1.23
CA THR A 508 1.41 -24.69 0.11
C THR A 508 0.71 -23.68 1.00
N GLY A 509 0.70 -23.93 2.30
CA GLY A 509 0.06 -23.05 3.26
C GLY A 509 0.11 -23.60 4.67
N ARG A 510 -0.60 -22.91 5.57
CA ARG A 510 -0.74 -23.28 6.97
C ARG A 510 -2.21 -23.36 7.33
N VAL A 511 -2.60 -24.44 8.02
CA VAL A 511 -3.93 -24.61 8.60
C VAL A 511 -3.80 -25.07 10.04
N ALA A 512 -4.52 -24.42 10.95
CA ALA A 512 -4.47 -24.73 12.38
C ALA A 512 -5.77 -24.35 13.09
N ALA A 513 -6.06 -25.02 14.21
CA ALA A 513 -7.17 -24.65 15.10
C ALA A 513 -6.69 -24.70 16.55
N VAL A 514 -5.89 -23.70 16.95
CA VAL A 514 -5.22 -23.67 18.26
C VAL A 514 -6.17 -23.53 19.45
N ARG A 515 -7.38 -23.04 19.21
CA ARG A 515 -8.44 -22.83 20.22
C ARG A 515 -9.51 -23.94 20.23
N ALA A 516 -9.29 -25.02 19.46
CA ALA A 516 -10.20 -26.15 19.34
C ALA A 516 -9.48 -27.49 19.64
N ASP A 517 -10.26 -28.56 19.83
CA ASP A 517 -9.70 -29.89 20.10
C ASP A 517 -9.14 -30.55 18.83
N SER A 518 -9.78 -30.27 17.68
CA SER A 518 -9.40 -30.76 16.37
C SER A 518 -9.98 -29.89 15.25
N TYR A 519 -9.60 -30.14 14.00
CA TYR A 519 -10.17 -29.48 12.84
C TYR A 519 -10.13 -30.35 11.58
N ASP A 520 -10.95 -29.97 10.62
CA ASP A 520 -10.91 -30.46 9.24
C ASP A 520 -10.45 -29.32 8.33
N TYR A 521 -9.80 -29.64 7.21
CA TYR A 521 -9.59 -28.65 6.14
C TYR A 521 -9.98 -29.19 4.77
N ARG A 522 -10.33 -28.27 3.89
CA ARG A 522 -10.55 -28.51 2.45
C ARG A 522 -9.77 -27.48 1.65
N LEU A 523 -8.96 -27.96 0.73
CA LEU A 523 -8.34 -27.15 -0.31
C LEU A 523 -9.16 -27.28 -1.59
N GLU A 524 -9.57 -26.16 -2.18
CA GLU A 524 -10.51 -26.12 -3.28
C GLU A 524 -10.10 -25.07 -4.33
N TRP A 525 -10.63 -25.19 -5.56
CA TRP A 525 -10.48 -24.17 -6.60
C TRP A 525 -11.77 -23.93 -7.39
N ALA A 526 -11.88 -22.74 -8.00
CA ALA A 526 -12.95 -22.36 -8.91
C ALA A 526 -12.43 -21.46 -10.04
N PRO A 527 -12.99 -21.55 -11.27
CA PRO A 527 -12.63 -20.64 -12.36
C PRO A 527 -13.24 -19.25 -12.15
N GLY A 528 -12.57 -18.22 -12.69
CA GLY A 528 -12.97 -16.82 -12.62
C GLY A 528 -12.55 -16.12 -11.33
N VAL A 529 -12.50 -14.79 -11.41
CA VAL A 529 -12.09 -13.90 -10.30
C VAL A 529 -13.09 -13.84 -9.15
N GLN A 530 -14.36 -14.17 -9.37
CA GLN A 530 -15.42 -14.21 -8.35
C GLN A 530 -16.53 -15.18 -8.75
N GLY A 531 -17.43 -15.50 -7.83
CA GLY A 531 -18.56 -16.40 -8.09
C GLY A 531 -19.49 -15.91 -9.21
N PRO A 532 -20.40 -16.76 -9.73
CA PRO A 532 -21.38 -16.36 -10.75
C PRO A 532 -22.51 -15.48 -10.17
N GLU A 533 -23.17 -14.68 -11.02
CA GLU A 533 -24.38 -13.93 -10.64
C GLU A 533 -25.50 -14.86 -10.18
N HIS A 534 -26.28 -14.41 -9.19
CA HIS A 534 -27.54 -15.04 -8.82
C HIS A 534 -28.44 -15.29 -10.06
N PRO A 535 -29.10 -16.47 -10.19
CA PRO A 535 -29.18 -17.57 -9.22
C PRO A 535 -28.05 -18.60 -9.36
N GLY A 536 -26.97 -18.26 -10.07
CA GLY A 536 -25.77 -19.06 -10.11
C GLY A 536 -25.22 -19.30 -8.71
N THR A 537 -24.59 -20.45 -8.52
CA THR A 537 -23.93 -20.81 -7.28
C THR A 537 -22.49 -21.08 -7.59
N ASP A 538 -21.59 -20.57 -6.75
CA ASP A 538 -20.19 -20.88 -6.90
C ASP A 538 -19.97 -22.38 -6.69
N LEU A 539 -19.15 -22.97 -7.53
CA LEU A 539 -18.88 -24.40 -7.49
C LEU A 539 -17.41 -24.56 -7.14
N TRP A 540 -17.12 -25.18 -6.00
CA TRP A 540 -15.73 -25.39 -5.59
C TRP A 540 -15.32 -26.84 -5.88
N ARG A 541 -14.15 -26.99 -6.48
CA ARG A 541 -13.57 -28.28 -6.87
C ARG A 541 -12.55 -28.64 -5.82
N VAL A 542 -12.80 -29.71 -5.07
CA VAL A 542 -11.88 -30.18 -4.03
C VAL A 542 -10.58 -30.66 -4.67
N VAL A 543 -9.47 -30.05 -4.27
CA VAL A 543 -8.10 -30.48 -4.58
C VAL A 543 -7.67 -31.55 -3.59
N ASP A 544 -7.80 -31.26 -2.30
CA ASP A 544 -7.43 -32.16 -1.20
C ASP A 544 -8.24 -31.82 0.07
N ALA A 545 -8.28 -32.74 1.02
CA ALA A 545 -8.93 -32.55 2.30
C ALA A 545 -8.38 -33.50 3.37
N ALA A 546 -8.39 -33.06 4.62
CA ALA A 546 -8.12 -33.93 5.76
C ALA A 546 -9.07 -33.62 6.91
N ASP A 547 -9.42 -34.66 7.68
CA ASP A 547 -10.35 -34.57 8.81
C ASP A 547 -9.67 -34.95 10.13
N GLY A 548 -10.10 -34.37 11.23
CA GLY A 548 -9.71 -34.72 12.60
C GLY A 548 -8.24 -34.46 12.92
N LEU A 549 -7.64 -33.44 12.33
CA LEU A 549 -6.30 -32.98 12.64
C LEU A 549 -6.28 -32.29 14.01
N THR A 550 -5.21 -32.48 14.78
CA THR A 550 -5.06 -31.91 16.14
C THR A 550 -3.80 -31.08 16.31
N ALA A 551 -2.97 -30.98 15.29
CA ALA A 551 -1.74 -30.21 15.28
C ALA A 551 -1.69 -29.39 13.98
N PRO A 552 -1.09 -28.19 13.99
CA PRO A 552 -0.94 -27.39 12.78
C PRO A 552 -0.32 -28.19 11.64
N LEU A 553 -0.83 -27.99 10.43
CA LEU A 553 -0.23 -28.47 9.19
C LEU A 553 0.37 -27.27 8.47
N ASP A 554 1.66 -27.36 8.16
CA ASP A 554 2.45 -26.32 7.49
C ASP A 554 3.28 -26.98 6.38
N GLY A 555 3.10 -26.52 5.14
CA GLY A 555 3.72 -27.09 3.94
C GLY A 555 2.70 -27.37 2.85
N VAL A 556 2.83 -28.50 2.15
CA VAL A 556 1.93 -28.86 1.03
C VAL A 556 0.56 -29.26 1.57
N LEU A 557 -0.48 -28.51 1.19
CA LEU A 557 -1.88 -28.78 1.51
C LEU A 557 -2.55 -29.67 0.44
N GLY A 558 -2.04 -29.66 -0.79
CA GLY A 558 -2.51 -30.51 -1.89
C GLY A 558 -1.83 -30.14 -3.21
N SER A 559 -2.07 -30.91 -4.27
CA SER A 559 -1.50 -30.67 -5.61
C SER A 559 -2.60 -30.45 -6.65
N LEU A 560 -2.60 -29.29 -7.30
CA LEU A 560 -3.58 -28.89 -8.31
C LEU A 560 -3.21 -29.45 -9.69
N ASP A 561 -4.16 -30.12 -10.36
CA ASP A 561 -4.03 -30.58 -11.76
C ASP A 561 -4.39 -29.45 -12.74
N LEU A 562 -3.36 -28.86 -13.35
CA LEU A 562 -3.53 -27.68 -14.21
C LEU A 562 -4.23 -28.00 -15.53
N ALA A 563 -4.15 -29.25 -16.01
CA ALA A 563 -4.88 -29.66 -17.21
C ALA A 563 -6.39 -29.77 -16.94
N ALA A 564 -6.79 -30.16 -15.72
CA ALA A 564 -8.19 -30.14 -15.30
C ALA A 564 -8.71 -28.71 -15.17
N VAL A 565 -7.90 -27.81 -14.59
CA VAL A 565 -8.23 -26.37 -14.49
C VAL A 565 -8.41 -25.75 -15.87
N ALA A 566 -7.41 -25.91 -16.75
CA ALA A 566 -7.42 -25.37 -18.11
C ALA A 566 -8.62 -25.87 -18.94
N ALA A 567 -9.13 -27.07 -18.67
CA ALA A 567 -10.29 -27.63 -19.36
C ALA A 567 -11.63 -27.02 -18.94
N GLU A 568 -11.71 -26.40 -17.75
CA GLU A 568 -12.92 -25.72 -17.25
C GLU A 568 -12.90 -24.20 -17.47
N LEU A 569 -11.77 -23.62 -17.89
CA LEU A 569 -11.71 -22.22 -18.30
C LEU A 569 -12.50 -21.99 -19.60
N THR A 570 -13.18 -20.83 -19.68
CA THR A 570 -13.89 -20.40 -20.88
C THR A 570 -12.92 -20.30 -22.05
N ASP A 571 -13.19 -21.03 -23.13
CA ASP A 571 -12.33 -21.16 -24.31
C ASP A 571 -10.92 -21.75 -24.06
N GLY A 572 -10.71 -22.34 -22.88
CA GLY A 572 -9.44 -22.93 -22.47
C GLY A 572 -8.38 -21.91 -22.02
N ALA A 573 -7.19 -22.41 -21.71
CA ALA A 573 -6.07 -21.63 -21.17
C ALA A 573 -5.16 -20.98 -22.23
N GLY A 574 -5.58 -20.89 -23.49
CA GLY A 574 -4.75 -20.36 -24.59
C GLY A 574 -5.32 -19.09 -25.22
N GLY A 575 -4.47 -18.36 -25.94
CA GLY A 575 -4.84 -17.15 -26.67
C GLY A 575 -4.71 -15.85 -25.85
N ALA A 576 -5.01 -14.71 -26.46
CA ALA A 576 -4.83 -13.41 -25.79
C ALA A 576 -5.88 -13.16 -24.69
N PRO A 577 -5.56 -12.37 -23.65
CA PRO A 577 -6.50 -11.93 -22.60
C PRO A 577 -7.48 -10.89 -23.15
N VAL A 578 -8.37 -11.34 -24.03
CA VAL A 578 -9.42 -10.54 -24.67
C VAL A 578 -10.76 -11.26 -24.57
N GLY A 579 -11.82 -10.50 -24.32
CA GLY A 579 -13.19 -10.98 -24.31
C GLY A 579 -13.76 -11.17 -25.73
N ASP A 580 -14.98 -11.69 -25.79
CA ASP A 580 -15.70 -11.99 -27.05
C ASP A 580 -15.89 -10.79 -27.98
N ASP A 581 -15.92 -9.58 -27.42
CA ASP A 581 -16.05 -8.32 -28.15
C ASP A 581 -14.70 -7.73 -28.60
N GLY A 582 -13.59 -8.43 -28.33
CA GLY A 582 -12.23 -8.05 -28.66
C GLY A 582 -11.63 -7.00 -27.73
N ARG A 583 -12.30 -6.64 -26.62
CA ARG A 583 -11.72 -5.77 -25.59
C ARG A 583 -10.78 -6.57 -24.68
N PRO A 584 -9.76 -5.92 -24.08
CA PRO A 584 -8.94 -6.54 -23.06
C PRO A 584 -9.81 -7.11 -21.93
N ASP A 585 -9.53 -8.34 -21.54
CA ASP A 585 -10.12 -9.02 -20.40
C ASP A 585 -8.98 -9.61 -19.56
N PRO A 586 -8.47 -8.86 -18.57
CA PRO A 586 -7.35 -9.31 -17.75
C PRO A 586 -7.70 -10.55 -16.90
N GLU A 587 -8.99 -10.77 -16.63
CA GLU A 587 -9.48 -11.84 -15.76
C GLU A 587 -9.85 -13.12 -16.52
N ARG A 588 -9.66 -13.15 -17.84
CA ARG A 588 -10.03 -14.29 -18.70
C ARG A 588 -9.52 -15.63 -18.20
N PHE A 589 -8.30 -15.66 -17.65
CA PHE A 589 -7.62 -16.87 -17.20
C PHE A 589 -7.58 -16.99 -15.68
N ALA A 590 -8.34 -16.16 -14.96
CA ALA A 590 -8.35 -16.11 -13.51
C ALA A 590 -8.90 -17.42 -12.92
N VAL A 591 -8.28 -17.84 -11.82
CA VAL A 591 -8.65 -19.00 -11.02
C VAL A 591 -8.53 -18.60 -9.56
N ARG A 592 -9.54 -18.92 -8.77
CA ARG A 592 -9.49 -18.78 -7.31
C ARG A 592 -9.11 -20.11 -6.68
N LEU A 593 -8.16 -20.07 -5.77
CA LEU A 593 -7.82 -21.13 -4.82
C LEU A 593 -8.39 -20.73 -3.47
N ARG A 594 -8.94 -21.66 -2.70
CA ARG A 594 -9.27 -21.41 -1.30
C ARG A 594 -8.92 -22.59 -0.42
N VAL A 595 -8.59 -22.30 0.84
CA VAL A 595 -8.55 -23.28 1.90
C VAL A 595 -9.55 -22.89 2.97
N VAL A 596 -10.40 -23.85 3.34
CA VAL A 596 -11.41 -23.70 4.40
C VAL A 596 -11.03 -24.63 5.53
N VAL A 597 -10.97 -24.10 6.74
CA VAL A 597 -10.66 -24.85 7.97
C VAL A 597 -11.87 -24.82 8.88
N THR A 598 -12.34 -25.96 9.37
CA THR A 598 -13.49 -26.06 10.29
C THR A 598 -13.03 -26.63 11.60
N ALA A 599 -13.20 -25.86 12.68
CA ALA A 599 -12.82 -26.27 14.02
C ALA A 599 -13.88 -27.17 14.68
N HIS A 600 -13.42 -28.11 15.49
CA HIS A 600 -14.25 -29.08 16.22
C HIS A 600 -13.82 -29.17 17.68
N GLY A 601 -14.79 -29.04 18.59
CA GLY A 601 -14.56 -28.99 20.03
C GLY A 601 -13.98 -27.66 20.51
N GLY A 602 -13.92 -27.48 21.83
CA GLY A 602 -13.47 -26.22 22.44
C GLY A 602 -14.39 -25.02 22.18
N GLY A 603 -13.82 -23.81 22.28
CA GLY A 603 -14.55 -22.54 22.07
C GLY A 603 -14.83 -22.22 20.59
N GLY A 604 -14.07 -22.84 19.68
CA GLY A 604 -14.20 -22.66 18.24
C GLY A 604 -15.08 -23.69 17.51
N ASP A 605 -15.82 -24.53 18.23
CA ASP A 605 -16.60 -25.62 17.60
C ASP A 605 -17.56 -25.10 16.53
N GLY A 606 -17.41 -25.59 15.30
CA GLY A 606 -18.19 -25.19 14.13
C GLY A 606 -17.76 -23.88 13.47
N LEU A 607 -16.81 -23.13 14.06
CA LEU A 607 -16.25 -21.95 13.41
C LEU A 607 -15.38 -22.34 12.21
N ARG A 608 -15.38 -21.46 11.21
CA ARG A 608 -14.65 -21.66 9.97
C ARG A 608 -13.62 -20.56 9.77
N GLY A 609 -12.40 -20.94 9.39
CA GLY A 609 -11.38 -20.06 8.84
C GLY A 609 -11.33 -20.23 7.33
N GLU A 610 -10.99 -19.17 6.60
CA GLU A 610 -10.86 -19.20 5.16
C GLU A 610 -9.76 -18.25 4.66
N MET A 611 -8.99 -18.72 3.68
CA MET A 611 -8.12 -17.89 2.86
C MET A 611 -8.40 -18.23 1.40
N GLN A 612 -8.64 -17.19 0.59
CA GLN A 612 -8.80 -17.29 -0.85
C GLN A 612 -7.66 -16.53 -1.53
N LYS A 613 -7.16 -17.07 -2.65
CA LYS A 613 -6.11 -16.47 -3.47
C LYS A 613 -6.46 -16.53 -4.95
N GLN A 614 -6.16 -15.48 -5.69
CA GLN A 614 -6.26 -15.46 -7.15
C GLN A 614 -4.93 -15.83 -7.81
N VAL A 615 -4.99 -16.72 -8.80
CA VAL A 615 -3.91 -17.06 -9.72
C VAL A 615 -4.45 -17.05 -11.16
N PHE A 616 -3.57 -17.17 -12.16
CA PHE A 616 -3.95 -17.36 -13.55
C PHE A 616 -3.45 -18.71 -14.07
N VAL A 617 -4.22 -19.37 -14.94
CA VAL A 617 -3.77 -20.58 -15.65
C VAL A 617 -3.78 -20.31 -17.15
N HIS A 618 -2.60 -20.10 -17.73
CA HIS A 618 -2.46 -19.64 -19.10
C HIS A 618 -1.15 -20.11 -19.75
N ASP A 619 -1.24 -20.58 -21.00
CA ASP A 619 -0.10 -20.77 -21.90
C ASP A 619 -0.17 -19.76 -23.05
N ASP A 620 0.83 -18.89 -23.16
CA ASP A 620 1.03 -18.04 -24.33
C ASP A 620 1.96 -18.74 -25.33
N PRO A 621 1.45 -19.20 -26.50
CA PRO A 621 2.24 -19.90 -27.50
C PRO A 621 3.28 -19.02 -28.20
N ASP A 622 3.17 -17.70 -28.09
CA ASP A 622 4.09 -16.72 -28.68
C ASP A 622 5.24 -16.33 -27.72
N LEU A 623 5.25 -16.86 -26.49
CA LEU A 623 6.36 -16.67 -25.54
C LEU A 623 7.69 -17.17 -26.12
N VAL A 624 8.70 -16.32 -25.99
CA VAL A 624 10.08 -16.66 -26.36
C VAL A 624 10.62 -17.68 -25.37
N GLY A 625 11.22 -18.76 -25.87
CA GLY A 625 11.80 -19.79 -25.01
C GLY A 625 12.85 -19.22 -24.05
N GLY A 626 12.74 -19.55 -22.77
CA GLY A 626 13.56 -18.95 -21.70
C GLY A 626 12.82 -17.86 -20.90
N PHE A 627 11.66 -17.39 -21.39
CA PHE A 627 10.80 -16.40 -20.73
C PHE A 627 9.37 -16.96 -20.49
N PRO A 628 8.60 -16.39 -19.55
CA PRO A 628 8.97 -15.30 -18.64
C PRO A 628 10.06 -15.69 -17.63
N ARG A 629 10.79 -14.69 -17.13
CA ARG A 629 11.77 -14.84 -16.05
C ARG A 629 11.19 -14.25 -14.78
N ARG A 630 11.23 -15.00 -13.69
CA ARG A 630 10.94 -14.46 -12.37
C ARG A 630 12.16 -13.69 -11.88
N VAL A 631 11.91 -12.50 -11.35
CA VAL A 631 12.87 -11.63 -10.67
C VAL A 631 12.37 -11.37 -9.26
N ASP A 632 13.28 -11.09 -8.32
CA ASP A 632 12.95 -10.94 -6.90
C ASP A 632 12.40 -9.53 -6.56
N GLY A 633 12.58 -8.55 -7.45
CA GLY A 633 12.00 -7.21 -7.38
C GLY A 633 11.13 -6.87 -8.61
N VAL A 634 10.68 -5.62 -8.74
CA VAL A 634 9.94 -5.12 -9.90
C VAL A 634 10.91 -4.63 -10.99
N GLY A 635 10.79 -5.20 -12.19
CA GLY A 635 11.47 -4.73 -13.39
C GLY A 635 10.64 -3.70 -14.16
N GLY A 636 10.22 -2.61 -13.52
CA GLY A 636 9.31 -1.61 -14.09
C GLY A 636 9.92 -0.79 -15.23
N ALA A 637 11.25 -0.74 -15.30
CA ALA A 637 11.99 -0.02 -16.31
C ALA A 637 11.85 -0.67 -17.68
N SER A 638 11.95 0.17 -18.71
CA SER A 638 12.12 -0.34 -20.07
C SER A 638 13.45 -1.10 -20.16
N PRO A 639 13.45 -2.38 -20.57
CA PRO A 639 14.70 -3.11 -20.79
C PRO A 639 15.50 -2.47 -21.92
N ALA A 640 16.81 -2.50 -21.78
CA ALA A 640 17.76 -2.06 -22.81
C ALA A 640 18.34 -3.27 -23.55
N PHE A 641 18.76 -3.08 -24.81
CA PHE A 641 19.24 -4.17 -25.65
C PHE A 641 20.53 -3.78 -26.38
N THR A 642 21.60 -4.53 -26.18
CA THR A 642 22.87 -4.39 -26.93
C THR A 642 23.70 -5.66 -26.82
N ASP A 643 24.73 -5.79 -27.66
CA ASP A 643 25.79 -6.79 -27.51
C ASP A 643 26.70 -6.36 -26.35
N VAL A 644 26.45 -6.87 -25.15
CA VAL A 644 27.18 -6.47 -23.94
C VAL A 644 28.50 -7.23 -23.85
N ASP A 645 28.51 -8.54 -24.12
CA ASP A 645 29.70 -9.38 -23.98
C ASP A 645 30.60 -9.43 -25.24
N GLY A 646 30.17 -8.78 -26.33
CA GLY A 646 30.94 -8.60 -27.57
C GLY A 646 30.99 -9.85 -28.44
N ASP A 647 30.07 -10.81 -28.24
CA ASP A 647 30.02 -12.06 -28.99
C ASP A 647 29.28 -11.93 -30.35
N GLY A 648 28.64 -10.78 -30.59
CA GLY A 648 27.86 -10.47 -31.79
C GLY A 648 26.36 -10.81 -31.67
N ALA A 649 25.90 -11.34 -30.55
CA ALA A 649 24.49 -11.45 -30.16
C ALA A 649 24.05 -10.21 -29.37
N VAL A 650 22.76 -10.11 -29.04
CA VAL A 650 22.22 -8.98 -28.28
C VAL A 650 21.62 -9.53 -27.00
N GLU A 651 22.01 -8.94 -25.87
CA GLU A 651 21.51 -9.23 -24.55
C GLU A 651 20.40 -8.25 -24.15
N LEU A 652 19.50 -8.73 -23.30
CA LEU A 652 18.51 -7.91 -22.60
C LEU A 652 19.11 -7.49 -21.26
N VAL A 653 19.21 -6.19 -21.02
CA VAL A 653 19.63 -5.61 -19.74
C VAL A 653 18.42 -5.02 -19.02
N LEU A 654 18.20 -5.44 -17.77
CA LEU A 654 17.06 -5.03 -16.94
C LEU A 654 17.52 -4.71 -15.53
N GLY A 655 17.21 -3.51 -15.05
CA GLY A 655 17.33 -3.16 -13.64
C GLY A 655 16.05 -3.52 -12.89
N THR A 656 16.19 -4.02 -11.66
CA THR A 656 15.11 -4.33 -10.73
C THR A 656 15.24 -3.49 -9.46
N ASP A 657 14.11 -3.16 -8.86
CA ASP A 657 14.02 -2.24 -7.71
C ASP A 657 14.65 -2.73 -6.39
N ASP A 658 15.13 -3.97 -6.35
CA ASP A 658 15.99 -4.53 -5.30
C ASP A 658 17.48 -4.09 -5.44
N GLY A 659 17.79 -3.24 -6.41
CA GLY A 659 19.13 -2.76 -6.69
C GLY A 659 19.97 -3.71 -7.55
N THR A 660 19.33 -4.71 -8.19
CA THR A 660 20.01 -5.67 -9.07
C THR A 660 19.88 -5.24 -10.54
N VAL A 661 20.93 -5.43 -11.34
CA VAL A 661 20.86 -5.31 -12.80
C VAL A 661 21.28 -6.63 -13.43
N HIS A 662 20.37 -7.17 -14.23
CA HIS A 662 20.52 -8.41 -14.97
C HIS A 662 20.91 -8.16 -16.42
N ALA A 663 21.67 -9.08 -17.01
CA ALA A 663 21.92 -9.13 -18.45
C ALA A 663 21.76 -10.58 -18.94
N TRP A 664 20.73 -10.83 -19.74
CA TRP A 664 20.38 -12.17 -20.24
C TRP A 664 20.53 -12.27 -21.75
N ARG A 665 21.01 -13.43 -22.20
CA ARG A 665 20.93 -13.85 -23.59
C ARG A 665 19.49 -14.17 -23.99
N ALA A 666 19.26 -14.32 -25.29
CA ALA A 666 17.95 -14.65 -25.85
C ALA A 666 17.34 -15.97 -25.33
N ASP A 667 18.15 -16.89 -24.78
CA ASP A 667 17.70 -18.14 -24.15
C ASP A 667 17.43 -18.02 -22.64
N GLY A 668 17.56 -16.81 -22.08
CA GLY A 668 17.37 -16.52 -20.66
C GLY A 668 18.55 -16.89 -19.77
N THR A 669 19.71 -17.27 -20.34
CA THR A 669 20.94 -17.45 -19.56
C THR A 669 21.60 -16.11 -19.26
N GLU A 670 22.09 -15.96 -18.04
CA GLU A 670 22.82 -14.75 -17.61
C GLU A 670 24.24 -14.76 -18.17
N ILE A 671 24.73 -13.59 -18.58
CA ILE A 671 26.11 -13.44 -19.06
C ILE A 671 27.10 -13.42 -17.89
N ASP A 672 28.37 -13.72 -18.19
CA ASP A 672 29.43 -13.67 -17.17
C ASP A 672 29.58 -12.23 -16.65
N GLY A 673 29.79 -12.08 -15.34
CA GLY A 673 29.86 -10.76 -14.68
C GLY A 673 28.52 -10.23 -14.15
N PHE A 674 27.41 -10.83 -14.57
CA PHE A 674 26.06 -10.46 -14.12
C PHE A 674 25.45 -11.56 -13.21
N PRO A 675 24.51 -11.18 -12.32
CA PRO A 675 23.98 -9.84 -12.12
C PRO A 675 24.94 -8.94 -11.32
N ILE A 676 24.86 -7.63 -11.57
CA ILE A 676 25.53 -6.60 -10.78
C ILE A 676 24.56 -6.00 -9.77
N ARG A 677 25.07 -5.35 -8.72
CA ARG A 677 24.26 -4.76 -7.64
C ARG A 677 24.74 -3.36 -7.26
N THR A 678 23.79 -2.50 -6.92
CA THR A 678 24.03 -1.18 -6.32
C THR A 678 24.50 -1.30 -4.87
N ASP A 679 24.96 -0.17 -4.32
CA ASP A 679 25.41 -0.10 -2.93
C ASP A 679 24.21 -0.14 -1.96
N VAL A 680 24.48 -0.54 -0.72
CA VAL A 680 23.47 -0.58 0.35
C VAL A 680 23.00 0.84 0.68
N SER A 681 21.69 1.01 0.87
CA SER A 681 21.09 2.28 1.24
C SER A 681 21.53 2.72 2.64
N SER A 682 22.01 3.96 2.77
CA SER A 682 22.52 4.49 4.04
C SER A 682 21.46 4.68 5.13
N TRP A 683 20.19 4.83 4.73
CA TRP A 683 19.03 4.96 5.61
C TRP A 683 18.46 3.60 6.06
N TRP A 684 18.98 2.48 5.56
CA TRP A 684 18.53 1.16 5.98
C TRP A 684 18.90 0.90 7.45
N PRO A 685 18.00 0.34 8.28
CA PRO A 685 18.25 0.09 9.69
C PRO A 685 19.13 -1.15 9.89
N THR A 686 20.44 -1.02 9.62
CA THR A 686 21.39 -2.14 9.76
C THR A 686 21.54 -2.68 11.18
N GLY A 687 21.08 -1.93 12.19
CA GLY A 687 21.05 -2.33 13.59
C GLY A 687 19.78 -3.07 14.03
N SER A 688 18.73 -3.12 13.19
CA SER A 688 17.42 -3.70 13.55
C SER A 688 17.55 -5.14 14.11
N PRO A 689 17.14 -5.37 15.37
CA PRO A 689 17.10 -6.69 15.98
C PRO A 689 16.21 -7.66 15.20
N THR A 690 15.05 -7.21 14.72
CA THR A 690 14.14 -8.03 13.91
C THR A 690 14.78 -8.42 12.60
N ALA A 691 15.37 -7.49 11.85
CA ALA A 691 16.04 -7.82 10.59
C ALA A 691 17.18 -8.83 10.80
N ALA A 692 17.95 -8.68 11.88
CA ALA A 692 19.02 -9.60 12.24
C ALA A 692 18.51 -10.99 12.64
N ALA A 693 17.38 -11.07 13.36
CA ALA A 693 16.75 -12.33 13.77
C ALA A 693 16.20 -13.11 12.57
N GLU A 694 15.61 -12.40 11.61
CA GLU A 694 15.02 -12.99 10.39
C GLU A 694 16.04 -13.21 9.27
N GLY A 695 17.25 -12.65 9.39
CA GLY A 695 18.28 -12.73 8.35
C GLY A 695 17.95 -11.93 7.09
N ILE A 696 17.20 -10.82 7.25
CA ILE A 696 16.82 -9.92 6.16
C ILE A 696 18.05 -9.13 5.72
N GLU A 697 18.40 -9.22 4.44
CA GLU A 697 19.54 -8.48 3.89
C GLU A 697 19.21 -7.00 3.70
N ALA A 698 20.21 -6.15 3.88
CA ALA A 698 20.03 -4.70 3.74
C ALA A 698 19.57 -4.29 2.34
N HIS A 699 18.61 -3.37 2.29
CA HIS A 699 18.12 -2.78 1.04
C HIS A 699 19.24 -2.05 0.30
N ARG A 700 19.17 -2.10 -1.03
CA ARG A 700 20.14 -1.48 -1.92
C ARG A 700 19.47 -0.37 -2.71
N GLY A 701 20.27 0.53 -3.28
CA GLY A 701 19.75 1.64 -4.08
C GLY A 701 18.82 1.13 -5.17
N THR A 702 17.54 1.50 -5.08
CA THR A 702 16.49 1.13 -6.01
C THR A 702 16.90 1.50 -7.44
N VAL A 703 16.92 0.53 -8.34
CA VAL A 703 17.07 0.72 -9.79
C VAL A 703 15.79 0.26 -10.49
N GLY A 704 15.67 0.41 -11.81
CA GLY A 704 14.51 -0.17 -12.50
C GLY A 704 13.21 0.66 -12.43
N LEU A 705 13.25 1.89 -11.92
CA LEU A 705 12.24 2.93 -12.23
C LEU A 705 12.63 3.70 -13.49
N GLY A 706 13.89 4.16 -13.54
CA GLY A 706 14.59 4.51 -14.76
C GLY A 706 15.35 3.30 -15.31
N GLY A 707 15.33 3.10 -16.63
CA GLY A 707 16.14 2.07 -17.28
C GLY A 707 17.62 2.45 -17.36
N PRO A 708 18.54 1.47 -17.32
CA PRO A 708 19.97 1.72 -17.52
C PRO A 708 20.25 2.28 -18.91
N ALA A 709 21.32 3.07 -19.04
CA ALA A 709 21.83 3.50 -20.34
C ALA A 709 23.02 2.63 -20.74
N LEU A 710 23.11 2.29 -22.02
CA LEU A 710 24.16 1.42 -22.57
C LEU A 710 24.90 2.16 -23.67
N GLY A 711 26.23 2.16 -23.63
CA GLY A 711 27.05 2.77 -24.68
C GLY A 711 28.55 2.53 -24.46
N ASP A 712 29.31 2.59 -25.55
CA ASP A 712 30.78 2.65 -25.54
C ASP A 712 31.18 4.09 -25.20
N LEU A 713 31.35 4.38 -23.91
CA LEU A 713 31.47 5.73 -23.38
C LEU A 713 32.86 6.32 -23.66
N ASP A 714 33.90 5.50 -23.68
CA ASP A 714 35.30 5.92 -23.86
C ASP A 714 35.92 5.49 -25.20
N ARG A 715 35.08 4.91 -26.08
CA ARG A 715 35.45 4.46 -27.43
C ARG A 715 36.53 3.38 -27.44
N ASP A 716 36.60 2.56 -26.40
CA ASP A 716 37.49 1.41 -26.36
C ASP A 716 36.96 0.20 -27.16
N GLY A 717 35.70 0.27 -27.58
CA GLY A 717 35.01 -0.74 -28.37
C GLY A 717 34.26 -1.78 -27.54
N THR A 718 34.19 -1.61 -26.22
CA THR A 718 33.32 -2.34 -25.31
C THR A 718 32.17 -1.45 -24.85
N VAL A 719 31.09 -2.07 -24.35
CA VAL A 719 29.92 -1.32 -23.88
C VAL A 719 29.96 -1.20 -22.37
N GLU A 720 29.73 0.00 -21.87
CA GLU A 720 29.47 0.26 -20.46
C GLU A 720 27.96 0.28 -20.17
N VAL A 721 27.63 -0.14 -18.95
CA VAL A 721 26.29 -0.10 -18.37
C VAL A 721 26.25 1.00 -17.32
N VAL A 722 25.44 2.03 -17.58
CA VAL A 722 25.22 3.17 -16.68
C VAL A 722 23.94 2.97 -15.90
N VAL A 723 24.09 2.89 -14.57
CA VAL A 723 23.03 2.53 -13.64
C VAL A 723 22.80 3.68 -12.65
N PRO A 724 21.73 4.47 -12.81
CA PRO A 724 21.32 5.43 -11.81
C PRO A 724 20.50 4.73 -10.71
N ASP A 725 20.58 5.23 -9.47
CA ASP A 725 19.80 4.70 -8.35
C ASP A 725 19.05 5.77 -7.54
N ALA A 726 18.08 5.32 -6.75
CA ALA A 726 17.30 6.18 -5.85
C ALA A 726 18.07 6.66 -4.61
N ASN A 727 19.33 6.24 -4.40
CA ASN A 727 20.20 6.78 -3.36
C ASN A 727 21.00 8.01 -3.84
N GLY A 728 20.97 8.31 -5.14
CA GLY A 728 21.62 9.47 -5.73
C GLY A 728 22.99 9.16 -6.32
N ALA A 729 23.28 7.89 -6.59
CA ALA A 729 24.47 7.47 -7.31
C ALA A 729 24.16 7.15 -8.78
N VAL A 730 25.16 7.36 -9.63
CA VAL A 730 25.24 6.84 -11.00
C VAL A 730 26.52 6.02 -11.10
N ALA A 731 26.37 4.71 -11.23
CA ALA A 731 27.49 3.78 -11.35
C ALA A 731 27.69 3.34 -12.80
N VAL A 732 28.95 3.27 -13.23
CA VAL A 732 29.36 2.80 -14.56
C VAL A 732 30.03 1.45 -14.40
N PHE A 733 29.49 0.44 -15.08
CA PHE A 733 30.03 -0.93 -15.06
C PHE A 733 30.49 -1.33 -16.46
N GLY A 734 31.60 -2.06 -16.55
CA GLY A 734 32.01 -2.68 -17.81
C GLY A 734 31.21 -3.95 -18.11
N ALA A 735 31.38 -4.48 -19.32
CA ALA A 735 30.81 -5.76 -19.74
C ALA A 735 31.20 -6.96 -18.85
N ASP A 736 32.31 -6.84 -18.10
CA ASP A 736 32.78 -7.84 -17.13
C ASP A 736 32.08 -7.76 -15.76
N GLY A 737 31.14 -6.81 -15.59
CA GLY A 737 30.47 -6.53 -14.33
C GLY A 737 31.34 -5.76 -13.32
N GLU A 738 32.56 -5.35 -13.69
CA GLU A 738 33.41 -4.56 -12.82
C GLU A 738 33.05 -3.07 -12.88
N ARG A 739 32.90 -2.45 -11.71
CA ARG A 739 32.61 -1.02 -11.58
C ARG A 739 33.80 -0.18 -12.03
N ARG A 740 33.60 0.65 -13.04
CA ARG A 740 34.60 1.57 -13.62
C ARG A 740 34.59 2.93 -12.97
N ALA A 741 33.40 3.47 -12.69
CA ALA A 741 33.22 4.76 -12.05
C ALA A 741 31.97 4.81 -11.17
N THR A 742 31.92 5.81 -10.29
CA THR A 742 30.71 6.18 -9.54
C THR A 742 30.70 7.70 -9.39
N ALA A 743 29.61 8.30 -9.84
CA ALA A 743 29.30 9.69 -9.59
C ALA A 743 28.11 9.77 -8.61
N THR A 744 28.01 10.86 -7.87
CA THR A 744 26.91 11.08 -6.92
C THR A 744 26.39 12.51 -7.03
N ILE A 745 25.13 12.70 -6.64
CA ILE A 745 24.60 14.03 -6.36
C ILE A 745 25.36 14.71 -5.21
N ASP A 746 25.18 16.03 -5.07
CA ASP A 746 25.63 16.76 -3.89
C ASP A 746 24.59 16.62 -2.75
N PRO A 747 24.93 16.00 -1.61
CA PRO A 747 23.99 15.84 -0.50
C PRO A 747 23.51 17.19 0.06
N ALA A 748 24.25 18.29 -0.13
CA ALA A 748 23.83 19.61 0.33
C ALA A 748 22.50 20.08 -0.31
N PHE A 749 22.11 19.53 -1.46
CA PHE A 749 20.88 19.90 -2.17
C PHE A 749 19.64 19.11 -1.74
N SER A 750 19.81 18.06 -0.92
CA SER A 750 18.70 17.14 -0.58
C SER A 750 18.70 16.57 0.84
N LEU A 751 19.83 16.57 1.57
CA LEU A 751 19.98 15.72 2.77
C LEU A 751 20.33 16.42 4.08
N ASP A 752 20.64 17.73 4.12
CA ASP A 752 21.34 18.32 5.29
C ASP A 752 20.62 19.44 6.08
N ASP A 753 19.34 19.76 5.84
CA ASP A 753 18.64 20.77 6.65
C ASP A 753 17.13 20.53 6.83
N ARG A 754 16.75 19.99 7.99
CA ARG A 754 15.36 19.85 8.48
C ARG A 754 14.60 21.19 8.48
N ALA A 755 15.28 22.33 8.62
CA ALA A 755 14.69 23.68 8.56
C ALA A 755 14.62 24.25 7.12
N GLY A 756 15.20 23.53 6.16
CA GLY A 756 15.28 23.83 4.73
C GLY A 756 14.09 23.33 3.92
N GLN A 757 13.54 22.17 4.30
CA GLN A 757 12.43 21.52 3.62
C GLN A 757 11.11 22.27 3.87
N ASP A 758 10.40 22.55 2.78
CA ASP A 758 9.07 23.12 2.77
C ASP A 758 8.38 22.73 1.45
N ARG A 759 7.10 23.05 1.29
CA ARG A 759 6.35 22.78 0.05
C ARG A 759 6.99 23.34 -1.24
N TYR A 760 7.88 24.33 -1.14
CA TYR A 760 8.57 24.90 -2.30
C TYR A 760 9.93 24.26 -2.56
N ASN A 761 10.53 23.60 -1.57
CA ASN A 761 11.89 23.04 -1.60
C ASN A 761 11.87 21.56 -1.21
N ARG A 762 10.84 20.83 -1.66
CA ARG A 762 10.67 19.39 -1.46
C ARG A 762 11.62 18.60 -2.37
N THR A 763 12.88 18.52 -1.98
CA THR A 763 13.96 17.82 -2.69
C THR A 763 14.35 16.54 -1.98
N LYS A 764 14.70 15.51 -2.76
CA LYS A 764 15.17 14.21 -2.25
C LYS A 764 16.48 13.81 -2.92
N PRO A 765 17.28 12.92 -2.30
CA PRO A 765 18.34 12.25 -3.04
C PRO A 765 17.74 11.30 -4.08
N GLY A 766 18.47 11.02 -5.16
CA GLY A 766 18.12 9.94 -6.08
C GLY A 766 17.78 10.35 -7.50
N PHE A 767 17.70 9.32 -8.34
CA PHE A 767 17.28 9.37 -9.73
C PHE A 767 16.14 8.39 -9.94
N LEU A 768 15.03 8.86 -10.51
CA LEU A 768 13.92 7.99 -10.97
C LEU A 768 13.81 7.93 -12.50
N SER A 769 14.65 8.68 -13.22
CA SER A 769 14.68 8.75 -14.67
C SER A 769 15.87 8.01 -15.26
N SER A 770 15.79 7.61 -16.53
CA SER A 770 16.96 7.06 -17.24
C SER A 770 18.02 8.14 -17.47
N PRO A 771 19.31 7.78 -17.49
CA PRO A 771 20.35 8.68 -17.96
C PRO A 771 20.31 8.78 -19.49
N SER A 772 20.86 9.87 -20.01
CA SER A 772 21.11 10.07 -21.44
C SER A 772 22.59 10.21 -21.71
N LEU A 773 23.05 9.68 -22.84
CA LEU A 773 24.45 9.65 -23.22
C LEU A 773 24.70 10.55 -24.44
N GLY A 774 25.70 11.42 -24.38
CA GLY A 774 26.05 12.32 -25.49
C GLY A 774 27.36 13.08 -25.27
N ASP A 775 28.04 13.38 -26.37
CA ASP A 775 29.31 14.15 -26.40
C ASP A 775 29.01 15.65 -26.23
N LEU A 776 29.04 16.14 -24.98
CA LEU A 776 28.69 17.51 -24.60
C LEU A 776 29.84 18.49 -24.85
N ASP A 777 31.08 18.06 -24.70
CA ASP A 777 32.24 18.94 -24.78
C ASP A 777 33.04 18.84 -26.10
N GLY A 778 32.69 17.88 -26.95
CA GLY A 778 33.25 17.69 -28.29
C GLY A 778 34.59 16.96 -28.32
N ASP A 779 34.99 16.29 -27.23
CA ASP A 779 36.22 15.48 -27.20
C ASP A 779 36.04 14.10 -27.84
N GLY A 780 34.79 13.67 -27.99
CA GLY A 780 34.39 12.43 -28.60
C GLY A 780 33.91 11.36 -27.62
N ASP A 781 34.28 11.43 -26.36
CA ASP A 781 33.75 10.49 -25.38
C ASP A 781 32.29 10.87 -25.07
N LEU A 782 31.51 9.96 -24.49
CA LEU A 782 30.11 10.23 -24.17
C LEU A 782 29.99 10.63 -22.70
N GLU A 783 29.44 11.81 -22.44
CA GLU A 783 29.02 12.22 -21.10
C GLU A 783 27.69 11.57 -20.72
N ILE A 784 27.53 11.38 -19.41
CA ILE A 784 26.33 10.87 -18.76
C ILE A 784 25.53 12.05 -18.22
N VAL A 785 24.29 12.22 -18.67
CA VAL A 785 23.38 13.28 -18.24
C VAL A 785 22.20 12.67 -17.48
N ALA A 786 21.92 13.16 -16.27
CA ALA A 786 20.81 12.67 -15.44
C ALA A 786 20.08 13.81 -14.73
N ALA A 787 18.76 13.70 -14.62
CA ALA A 787 17.92 14.63 -13.85
C ALA A 787 17.55 14.01 -12.49
N ALA A 788 17.84 14.74 -11.43
CA ALA A 788 17.74 14.25 -10.05
C ALA A 788 16.51 14.78 -9.30
N LEU A 789 16.13 14.06 -8.25
CA LEU A 789 15.07 14.45 -7.32
C LEU A 789 15.40 15.72 -6.51
N ASP A 790 16.64 16.21 -6.59
CA ASP A 790 17.11 17.41 -5.93
C ASP A 790 16.92 18.71 -6.74
N ARG A 791 16.21 18.64 -7.88
CA ARG A 791 15.97 19.75 -8.83
C ARG A 791 17.14 20.09 -9.76
N HIS A 792 18.18 19.26 -9.79
CA HIS A 792 19.33 19.50 -10.66
C HIS A 792 19.41 18.55 -11.84
N VAL A 793 19.99 19.07 -12.92
CA VAL A 793 20.55 18.25 -14.00
C VAL A 793 22.05 18.14 -13.76
N TYR A 794 22.53 16.91 -13.74
CA TYR A 794 23.94 16.58 -13.62
C TYR A 794 24.49 16.09 -14.95
N ALA A 795 25.79 16.33 -15.15
CA ALA A 795 26.55 15.75 -16.25
C ALA A 795 27.94 15.32 -15.76
N TRP A 796 28.36 14.12 -16.13
CA TRP A 796 29.68 13.56 -15.81
C TRP A 796 30.32 12.94 -17.04
N HIS A 797 31.65 12.96 -17.09
CA HIS A 797 32.42 12.15 -18.03
C HIS A 797 32.34 10.67 -17.65
N HIS A 798 32.76 9.79 -18.56
CA HIS A 798 32.73 8.33 -18.38
C HIS A 798 33.50 7.82 -17.14
N ASP A 799 34.45 8.61 -16.61
CA ASP A 799 35.22 8.31 -15.41
C ASP A 799 34.58 8.82 -14.10
N GLY A 800 33.40 9.44 -14.19
CA GLY A 800 32.63 10.00 -13.08
C GLY A 800 33.04 11.42 -12.67
N THR A 801 34.01 12.05 -13.35
CA THR A 801 34.34 13.45 -13.10
C THR A 801 33.26 14.38 -13.67
N PRO A 802 32.93 15.50 -12.99
CA PRO A 802 31.85 16.38 -13.43
C PRO A 802 32.24 17.17 -14.68
N VAL A 803 31.27 17.34 -15.59
CA VAL A 803 31.39 18.21 -16.75
C VAL A 803 31.36 19.67 -16.30
N ALA A 804 32.17 20.51 -16.92
CA ALA A 804 32.23 21.94 -16.59
C ALA A 804 30.86 22.61 -16.78
N GLY A 805 30.37 23.30 -15.74
CA GLY A 805 29.07 23.99 -15.77
C GLY A 805 27.94 23.21 -15.08
N PHE A 806 28.18 21.94 -14.71
CA PHE A 806 27.21 21.10 -14.02
C PHE A 806 27.59 20.88 -12.55
N PRO A 807 26.61 20.65 -11.65
CA PRO A 807 25.16 20.56 -11.91
C PRO A 807 24.45 21.90 -12.17
N VAL A 808 23.30 21.85 -12.83
CA VAL A 808 22.44 23.00 -13.14
C VAL A 808 21.11 22.90 -12.39
N LEU A 809 20.81 23.91 -11.55
CA LEU A 809 19.52 24.04 -10.84
C LEU A 809 18.43 24.51 -11.82
N LEU A 810 17.30 23.80 -11.86
CA LEU A 810 16.16 24.18 -12.70
C LEU A 810 15.09 24.91 -11.89
N VAL A 811 14.95 26.21 -12.14
CA VAL A 811 13.89 27.04 -11.56
C VAL A 811 13.66 28.28 -12.41
N ASP A 812 12.42 28.75 -12.52
CA ASP A 812 12.08 29.94 -13.29
C ASP A 812 12.72 31.19 -12.65
N PRO A 813 13.78 31.77 -13.25
CA PRO A 813 14.53 32.85 -12.62
C PRO A 813 13.69 34.13 -12.49
N ALA A 814 12.58 34.26 -13.22
CA ALA A 814 11.67 35.40 -13.08
C ALA A 814 10.79 35.31 -11.82
N LYS A 815 10.75 34.14 -11.17
CA LYS A 815 9.93 33.85 -9.98
C LYS A 815 10.74 33.85 -8.70
N VAL A 816 12.06 33.76 -8.80
CA VAL A 816 13.01 33.64 -7.69
C VAL A 816 13.41 35.00 -7.12
N ASP A 817 13.48 35.11 -5.79
CA ASP A 817 14.07 36.25 -5.09
C ASP A 817 15.54 35.99 -4.74
N SER A 818 15.83 34.81 -4.17
CA SER A 818 17.19 34.39 -3.84
C SER A 818 17.34 32.86 -3.84
N ILE A 819 18.58 32.41 -4.01
CA ILE A 819 19.00 31.02 -3.93
C ILE A 819 20.12 30.94 -2.90
N ASP A 820 20.02 30.02 -1.95
CA ASP A 820 21.12 29.75 -1.02
C ASP A 820 22.31 29.18 -1.79
N PRO A 821 23.52 29.76 -1.67
CA PRO A 821 24.67 29.35 -2.49
C PRO A 821 25.27 28.00 -2.09
N THR A 822 24.82 27.37 -1.00
CA THR A 822 25.31 26.08 -0.51
C THR A 822 24.26 24.99 -0.70
N SER A 823 23.04 25.22 -0.25
CA SER A 823 21.97 24.22 -0.33
C SER A 823 21.10 24.34 -1.58
N HIS A 824 21.28 25.41 -2.36
CA HIS A 824 20.43 25.74 -3.50
C HIS A 824 18.93 25.88 -3.15
N ARG A 825 18.62 26.09 -1.86
CA ARG A 825 17.26 26.40 -1.41
C ARG A 825 16.76 27.65 -2.12
N VAL A 826 15.59 27.54 -2.72
CA VAL A 826 14.95 28.62 -3.47
C VAL A 826 14.00 29.40 -2.56
N THR A 827 14.22 30.71 -2.48
CA THR A 827 13.23 31.65 -1.94
C THR A 827 12.53 32.34 -3.10
N PHE A 828 11.22 32.15 -3.23
CA PHE A 828 10.42 32.77 -4.28
C PHE A 828 10.04 34.22 -3.98
N ALA A 829 9.98 35.06 -5.01
CA ALA A 829 9.56 36.45 -4.90
C ALA A 829 8.09 36.57 -4.44
N ALA A 830 7.81 37.60 -3.64
CA ALA A 830 6.44 37.87 -3.20
C ALA A 830 5.50 38.07 -4.41
N GLY A 831 4.43 37.28 -4.48
CA GLY A 831 3.48 37.33 -5.60
C GLY A 831 3.95 36.60 -6.87
N SER A 832 5.00 35.78 -6.80
CA SER A 832 5.44 34.89 -7.89
C SER A 832 4.34 33.92 -8.35
N GLY A 833 3.42 33.59 -7.43
CA GLY A 833 2.41 32.56 -7.61
C GLY A 833 2.95 31.16 -7.41
N ALA A 834 4.18 30.96 -6.89
CA ALA A 834 4.71 29.64 -6.59
C ALA A 834 3.80 28.89 -5.60
N GLN A 835 3.56 27.61 -5.87
CA GLN A 835 2.70 26.75 -5.07
C GLN A 835 3.50 25.59 -4.50
N GLU A 836 3.76 24.59 -5.33
CA GLU A 836 4.57 23.42 -5.01
C GLU A 836 5.83 23.42 -5.89
N GLY A 837 6.99 23.24 -5.28
CA GLY A 837 8.26 23.08 -5.98
C GLY A 837 8.84 21.71 -5.65
N GLY A 838 9.42 21.03 -6.63
CA GLY A 838 9.76 19.62 -6.44
C GLY A 838 10.89 19.08 -7.30
N GLU A 839 10.85 17.77 -7.40
CA GLU A 839 11.80 16.83 -7.98
C GLU A 839 11.81 16.87 -9.53
N LEU A 840 12.93 16.48 -10.16
CA LEU A 840 12.94 16.16 -11.59
C LEU A 840 12.80 14.65 -11.79
N LEU A 841 11.77 14.26 -12.54
CA LEU A 841 11.43 12.86 -12.83
C LEU A 841 11.54 12.50 -14.31
N ALA A 842 11.89 13.48 -15.16
CA ALA A 842 11.91 13.31 -16.60
C ALA A 842 13.32 12.92 -17.09
N THR A 843 13.39 11.89 -17.95
CA THR A 843 14.61 11.55 -18.69
C THR A 843 15.02 12.75 -19.56
N PRO A 844 16.24 13.29 -19.41
CA PRO A 844 16.74 14.37 -20.27
C PRO A 844 16.82 13.92 -21.73
N ALA A 845 16.47 14.80 -22.67
CA ALA A 845 16.67 14.57 -24.10
C ALA A 845 17.88 15.38 -24.60
N LEU A 846 18.70 14.78 -25.46
CA LEU A 846 19.90 15.42 -26.03
C LEU A 846 19.70 15.68 -27.52
N ALA A 847 19.92 16.92 -27.97
CA ALA A 847 19.88 17.28 -29.39
C ALA A 847 20.66 18.56 -29.68
N ASP A 848 21.36 18.62 -30.82
CA ASP A 848 21.97 19.85 -31.35
C ASP A 848 20.86 20.75 -31.94
N LEU A 849 20.35 21.69 -31.14
CA LEU A 849 19.24 22.57 -31.48
C LEU A 849 19.72 23.83 -32.21
N ASP A 850 20.95 24.26 -31.97
CA ASP A 850 21.51 25.49 -32.53
C ASP A 850 22.46 25.27 -33.73
N GLY A 851 22.87 24.02 -33.98
CA GLY A 851 23.71 23.59 -35.09
C GLY A 851 25.21 23.75 -34.85
N ASP A 852 25.67 23.85 -33.60
CA ASP A 852 27.08 23.99 -33.24
C ASP A 852 27.86 22.66 -33.18
N GLY A 853 27.14 21.53 -33.24
CA GLY A 853 27.69 20.19 -33.21
C GLY A 853 27.82 19.56 -31.81
N ARG A 854 27.39 20.25 -30.75
CA ARG A 854 27.26 19.74 -29.39
C ARG A 854 25.77 19.72 -29.01
N PRO A 855 25.27 18.71 -28.29
CA PRO A 855 23.84 18.62 -28.00
C PRO A 855 23.44 19.45 -26.79
N GLU A 856 22.40 20.28 -26.94
CA GLU A 856 21.66 20.85 -25.81
C GLU A 856 20.90 19.76 -25.05
N ILE A 857 20.67 20.02 -23.77
CA ILE A 857 19.91 19.17 -22.87
C ILE A 857 18.50 19.76 -22.69
N VAL A 858 17.48 18.98 -23.03
CA VAL A 858 16.08 19.37 -22.86
C VAL A 858 15.41 18.52 -21.79
N VAL A 859 14.79 19.16 -20.81
CA VAL A 859 14.17 18.45 -19.68
C VAL A 859 12.92 19.19 -19.19
N GLY A 860 11.88 18.42 -18.86
CA GLY A 860 10.68 18.94 -18.21
C GLY A 860 10.86 19.10 -16.71
N ALA A 861 10.33 20.17 -16.13
CA ALA A 861 10.36 20.43 -14.69
C ALA A 861 8.96 20.55 -14.10
N GLN A 862 8.81 20.08 -12.87
CA GLN A 862 7.54 20.00 -12.13
C GLN A 862 7.28 21.23 -11.25
N GLU A 863 7.57 22.42 -11.77
CA GLU A 863 7.28 23.66 -11.05
C GLU A 863 5.80 24.02 -11.14
N GLN A 864 5.18 24.35 -10.00
CA GLN A 864 3.80 24.80 -9.97
C GLN A 864 3.70 26.30 -9.66
N TYR A 865 3.11 27.02 -10.61
CA TYR A 865 2.78 28.44 -10.48
C TYR A 865 1.28 28.64 -10.70
N GLY A 866 0.67 29.50 -9.89
CA GLY A 866 -0.70 29.98 -10.03
C GLY A 866 -0.88 30.85 -11.26
N GLU A 867 -0.92 30.20 -12.43
CA GLU A 867 -1.04 30.80 -13.76
C GLU A 867 -2.25 30.22 -14.50
N ALA A 868 -2.68 30.88 -15.57
CA ALA A 868 -3.71 30.31 -16.44
C ALA A 868 -3.12 29.08 -17.16
N PRO A 869 -3.82 27.93 -17.18
CA PRO A 869 -3.37 26.74 -17.91
C PRO A 869 -3.20 27.05 -19.39
N ASN A 870 -2.09 26.61 -19.99
CA ASN A 870 -1.82 26.78 -21.41
C ASN A 870 -2.55 25.72 -22.26
N VAL A 871 -3.89 25.79 -22.27
CA VAL A 871 -4.76 24.89 -23.04
C VAL A 871 -5.32 25.60 -24.28
N GLY A 872 -5.44 24.86 -25.39
CA GLY A 872 -6.07 25.38 -26.61
C GLY A 872 -7.59 25.58 -26.46
N ASP A 873 -8.17 26.49 -27.25
CA ASP A 873 -9.59 26.95 -27.23
C ASP A 873 -10.70 25.87 -27.29
N GLY A 874 -10.36 24.58 -27.36
CA GLY A 874 -11.31 23.45 -27.28
C GLY A 874 -11.47 22.83 -25.88
N ALA A 875 -10.76 23.33 -24.88
CA ALA A 875 -10.56 22.71 -23.56
C ALA A 875 -11.67 22.95 -22.53
N ALA A 876 -12.90 23.31 -22.94
CA ALA A 876 -14.03 23.35 -22.01
C ALA A 876 -14.31 21.97 -21.37
N ALA A 877 -13.93 20.88 -22.05
CA ALA A 877 -13.99 19.51 -21.52
C ALA A 877 -12.82 19.15 -20.58
N LEU A 878 -11.69 19.86 -20.63
CA LEU A 878 -10.54 19.64 -19.74
C LEU A 878 -10.64 20.44 -18.44
N GLY A 879 -11.52 21.45 -18.37
CA GLY A 879 -11.85 22.13 -17.12
C GLY A 879 -12.55 21.24 -16.08
N LEU A 880 -12.92 20.00 -16.44
CA LEU A 880 -13.42 18.96 -15.55
C LEU A 880 -12.30 18.06 -15.00
N LEU A 881 -11.09 18.08 -15.58
CA LEU A 881 -9.91 17.36 -15.08
C LEU A 881 -9.13 18.17 -14.02
N THR A 882 -9.61 19.36 -13.64
CA THR A 882 -9.04 20.18 -12.55
C THR A 882 -9.56 19.78 -11.17
N LEU A 883 -10.14 18.58 -11.02
CA LEU A 883 -10.52 18.04 -9.73
C LEU A 883 -9.25 17.52 -9.04
N ALA A 884 -8.87 18.15 -7.94
CA ALA A 884 -7.73 17.87 -7.04
C ALA A 884 -6.35 18.48 -7.37
N GLY A 885 -6.30 19.72 -7.86
CA GLY A 885 -5.06 20.53 -7.82
C GLY A 885 -5.17 21.83 -8.60
N SER A 886 -4.52 22.90 -8.12
CA SER A 886 -4.33 24.10 -8.94
C SER A 886 -3.46 23.73 -10.14
N ALA A 887 -4.05 23.78 -11.33
CA ALA A 887 -3.35 23.48 -12.58
C ALA A 887 -2.14 24.42 -12.74
N GLY A 888 -0.94 23.90 -12.49
CA GLY A 888 0.33 24.55 -12.82
C GLY A 888 0.70 24.27 -14.28
N ASN A 889 1.26 25.26 -14.97
CA ASN A 889 1.91 25.04 -16.26
C ASN A 889 3.27 24.37 -16.03
N SER A 890 3.48 23.12 -16.46
CA SER A 890 4.81 22.50 -16.47
C SER A 890 5.79 23.33 -17.32
N ARG A 891 7.05 23.38 -16.91
CA ARG A 891 8.12 24.09 -17.62
C ARG A 891 8.98 23.09 -18.38
N VAL A 892 9.56 23.55 -19.49
CA VAL A 892 10.59 22.80 -20.24
C VAL A 892 11.81 23.70 -20.33
N TYR A 893 12.95 23.18 -19.91
CA TYR A 893 14.25 23.85 -19.97
C TYR A 893 15.04 23.31 -21.13
N ALA A 894 15.80 24.18 -21.80
CA ALA A 894 16.89 23.82 -22.69
C ALA A 894 18.17 24.39 -22.08
N ILE A 895 19.15 23.55 -21.83
CA ILE A 895 20.42 23.86 -21.18
C ILE A 895 21.50 23.67 -22.23
N SER A 896 22.36 24.68 -22.35
CA SER A 896 23.52 24.62 -23.25
C SER A 896 24.52 23.55 -22.76
N PRO A 897 25.37 22.99 -23.63
CA PRO A 897 26.36 21.98 -23.22
C PRO A 897 27.37 22.47 -22.16
N ASP A 898 27.47 23.79 -21.95
CA ASP A 898 28.31 24.43 -20.91
C ASP A 898 27.55 24.79 -19.62
N GLY A 899 26.30 24.33 -19.49
CA GLY A 899 25.46 24.53 -18.31
C GLY A 899 24.69 25.86 -18.26
N THR A 900 24.57 26.60 -19.38
CA THR A 900 23.91 27.92 -19.44
C THR A 900 22.50 27.95 -20.02
#